data_AF-A0A6A7KG16-F1
#
_entry.id   AF-A0A6A7KG16-F1
#
_cell.length_a   1.000
_cell.length_b   1.000
_cell.length_c   1.000
_cell.angle_alpha   90.00
_cell.angle_beta   90.00
_cell.angle_gamma   90.00
#
_symmetry.space_group_name_H-M   'P 1'
#
loop_
_entity.id
_entity.type
_entity.pdbx_description
1 polymer ?
#
loop_
_entity_poly.entity_id
_entity_poly.type
_entity_poly.pdbx_seq_one_letter_code
_entity_poly.pdbx_strand_id
1 'polypeptide(L)'
;MKNMGRIIRVTGPLVVADEMRGSRMYEVVRVGELGLIGEIIRLEGDKAVIQVYEETAGVKPGEPVVGTGASLSVELGPGLLTSIYDGIQRPLEILREKSGDFIGRGITAPALPRDKKWHFTPKVKVGDKVVSGDIIGVVPETSIIEHKIMVPPGIEGEIVEIAEEGEYTIEEVIAKVKTPDGEIKELKMYQRWPVRVKRPYKEKLPPEIPLITGQRTIDTFFPQAKGGTAAIPGPFGSGKCVDGDTLVLTKEFGLVKIKELYEKLDGKGRKTVEGNEEWTELETPVTVYGYRNGKIVEIKATHIYKGISSGMIEIRTRTGRKIKVTPIHKLFTGRVTKDGLALEEVMAMRIKPGDKIAVVKKIDGGEYVKLTTSPDFRKSRKIKVPEVLDEDLAEFLGYLMADGTLKPRTVAIYNNDESLLKRANFLSTKLFGIKGKIVQERTVKALLIHSKPLVDFFRKLGVPESKKARNWKAPRELLLSPPSVVKAFINAYIVCDGYYHEGKGEIEITTASEEGAYGLSYLLAKLGIYATFRKKQIKGKEYYRIAISGKTNLEKLGIKRETRGYTNIDIVPVEVESIYKALGRPYSELKGEGIEIHNYLNGENMTYETFRKFAKLVGLEEVAENHLKHILFDEIVEVKYIPEPQEVYDITTETHNFVGGNMPTLLHNTVTQHQLAKWSDAEVVVYIGCGERGNEMTDVLEEFPKLKDPRTGKPLMERTVLIANTSNMPVAAREASIYTGITIAEYFRDMGYNVALMADSTSRWAEALREISGRLEEMPGEEGYPAYLASKIAEFYERAGRVKTLGSDDRIGSVSVIGAVSPPGGDLSDPVVQNTLRVVKVFWALDADLARRRHFPAINWLTSYSLYVDSIKDWWHKNVDPEWKAMRDEAMALLQKESELEEIVRIVGPDALPERERAILLVARMIREDYLQQDAFHEVDTYCSPKKQITMMRVILNFYHHTMRAIDAGIPVEEIAKLPVREEIGRMKYIPDVEEIASLMKKTEEQFEELFKKYGE
;
A
#
# COMPACT_ATOMS: atom_id res chain seq x y z
N MET A 1 9.96 35.53 35.85
CA MET A 1 9.28 36.28 34.79
C MET A 1 9.48 35.52 33.50
N LYS A 2 8.43 35.24 32.71
CA LYS A 2 8.58 34.56 31.42
C LYS A 2 9.19 35.56 30.44
N ASN A 3 10.32 35.21 29.81
CA ASN A 3 10.90 36.02 28.74
C ASN A 3 9.88 36.13 27.61
N MET A 4 9.53 37.38 27.26
CA MET A 4 8.53 37.71 26.27
C MET A 4 9.21 38.53 25.19
N GLY A 5 9.39 37.92 24.02
CA GLY A 5 9.94 38.58 22.85
C GLY A 5 8.84 38.97 21.86
N ARG A 6 9.25 39.58 20.75
CA ARG A 6 8.37 40.00 19.66
C ARG A 6 8.88 39.52 18.33
N ILE A 7 7.98 39.01 17.49
CA ILE A 7 8.33 38.54 16.14
C ILE A 7 8.79 39.72 15.28
N ILE A 8 9.94 39.60 14.63
CA ILE A 8 10.45 40.60 13.67
C ILE A 8 10.42 40.09 12.23
N ARG A 9 10.50 38.76 12.01
CA ARG A 9 10.53 38.15 10.68
C ARG A 9 9.88 36.77 10.70
N VAL A 10 9.13 36.44 9.66
CA VAL A 10 8.55 35.10 9.43
C VAL A 10 8.94 34.65 8.03
N THR A 11 9.49 33.45 7.89
CA THR A 11 9.97 32.88 6.62
C THR A 11 9.68 31.39 6.60
N GLY A 12 8.48 31.02 6.13
CA GLY A 12 8.01 29.63 6.18
C GLY A 12 8.02 29.11 7.63
N PRO A 13 8.61 27.95 7.93
CA PRO A 13 8.65 27.39 9.29
C PRO A 13 9.59 28.14 10.25
N LEU A 14 10.34 29.13 9.76
CA LEU A 14 11.33 29.87 10.54
C LEU A 14 10.80 31.23 10.97
N VAL A 15 10.84 31.51 12.27
CA VAL A 15 10.42 32.78 12.87
C VAL A 15 11.60 33.39 13.60
N VAL A 16 11.85 34.68 13.40
CA VAL A 16 12.87 35.41 14.16
C VAL A 16 12.15 36.36 15.12
N ALA A 17 12.50 36.27 16.39
CA ALA A 17 11.99 37.13 17.45
C ALA A 17 13.11 37.95 18.08
N ASP A 18 12.82 39.19 18.43
CA ASP A 18 13.71 40.10 19.18
C ASP A 18 13.26 40.18 20.64
N GLU A 19 14.06 40.81 21.50
CA GLU A 19 13.83 40.91 22.95
C GLU A 19 13.84 39.54 23.68
N MET A 20 14.54 38.55 23.13
CA MET A 20 14.59 37.17 23.65
C MET A 20 15.82 36.90 24.55
N ARG A 21 16.39 37.95 25.13
CA ARG A 21 17.60 37.84 25.97
C ARG A 21 17.33 36.99 27.21
N GLY A 22 18.17 35.98 27.42
CA GLY A 22 18.04 35.02 28.53
C GLY A 22 17.26 33.74 28.18
N SER A 23 16.73 33.64 26.96
CA SER A 23 16.26 32.36 26.41
C SER A 23 17.44 31.43 26.11
N ARG A 24 17.16 30.12 26.11
CA ARG A 24 18.18 29.08 25.92
C ARG A 24 18.09 28.45 24.54
N MET A 25 19.23 27.94 24.08
CA MET A 25 19.31 27.07 22.90
C MET A 25 18.41 25.85 23.13
N TYR A 26 17.58 25.48 22.15
CA TYR A 26 16.62 24.36 22.21
C TYR A 26 15.50 24.54 23.24
N GLU A 27 15.22 25.77 23.66
CA GLU A 27 14.05 26.09 24.48
C GLU A 27 12.78 26.10 23.62
N VAL A 28 11.71 25.46 24.10
CA VAL A 28 10.39 25.53 23.49
C VAL A 28 9.76 26.89 23.78
N VAL A 29 9.19 27.49 22.76
CA VAL A 29 8.52 28.78 22.79
C VAL A 29 7.10 28.66 22.23
N ARG A 30 6.23 29.56 22.68
CA ARG A 30 4.90 29.78 22.11
C ARG A 30 4.95 31.00 21.21
N VAL A 31 4.67 30.80 19.92
CA VAL A 31 4.86 31.81 18.87
C VAL A 31 3.52 32.35 18.39
N GLY A 32 3.39 33.67 18.38
CA GLY A 32 2.22 34.36 17.87
C GLY A 32 1.04 34.39 18.85
N GLU A 33 -0.02 35.08 18.46
CA GLU A 33 -1.28 35.11 19.24
C GLU A 33 -1.93 33.73 19.34
N LEU A 34 -1.71 32.89 18.32
CA LEU A 34 -2.19 31.50 18.26
C LEU A 34 -1.42 30.56 19.18
N GLY A 35 -0.27 30.98 19.75
CA GLY A 35 0.52 30.16 20.67
C GLY A 35 1.09 28.89 20.04
N LEU A 36 1.53 28.98 18.78
CA LEU A 36 2.11 27.87 18.03
C LEU A 36 3.36 27.33 18.73
N ILE A 37 3.57 26.03 18.70
CA ILE A 37 4.74 25.41 19.31
C ILE A 37 5.95 25.59 18.39
N GLY A 38 7.02 26.18 18.92
CA GLY A 38 8.31 26.25 18.24
C GLY A 38 9.47 25.99 19.19
N GLU A 39 10.66 25.82 18.64
CA GLU A 39 11.91 25.61 19.37
C GLU A 39 12.97 26.59 18.89
N ILE A 40 13.71 27.20 19.83
CA ILE A 40 14.83 28.08 19.51
C ILE A 40 15.98 27.25 18.94
N ILE A 41 16.43 27.59 17.73
CA ILE A 41 17.51 26.91 16.99
C ILE A 41 18.76 27.77 16.75
N ARG A 42 18.68 29.09 16.95
CA ARG A 42 19.85 29.99 16.98
C ARG A 42 19.60 31.18 17.90
N LEU A 43 20.64 31.66 18.57
CA LEU A 43 20.61 32.86 19.40
C LEU A 43 21.72 33.82 18.94
N GLU A 44 21.36 35.05 18.58
CA GLU A 44 22.26 36.10 18.10
C GLU A 44 21.99 37.41 18.87
N GLY A 45 22.76 37.64 19.94
CA GLY A 45 22.54 38.77 20.84
C GLY A 45 21.17 38.66 21.53
N ASP A 46 20.28 39.61 21.25
CA ASP A 46 18.91 39.65 21.79
C ASP A 46 17.88 38.98 20.85
N LYS A 47 18.32 38.49 19.68
CA LYS A 47 17.47 37.80 18.70
C LYS A 47 17.50 36.29 18.85
N ALA A 48 16.34 35.66 18.75
CA ALA A 48 16.18 34.22 18.68
C ALA A 48 15.61 33.81 17.32
N VAL A 49 16.25 32.83 16.68
CA VAL A 49 15.71 32.14 15.52
C VAL A 49 15.00 30.88 16.00
N ILE A 50 13.73 30.77 15.64
CA ILE A 50 12.80 29.76 16.14
C ILE A 50 12.31 28.92 14.96
N GLN A 51 12.41 27.61 15.12
CA GLN A 51 11.79 26.63 14.23
C GLN A 51 10.40 26.28 14.76
N VAL A 52 9.36 26.62 14.00
CA VAL A 52 7.97 26.35 14.39
C VAL A 52 7.56 24.98 13.88
N TYR A 53 6.99 24.16 14.77
CA TYR A 53 6.52 22.79 14.48
C TYR A 53 5.10 22.73 13.94
N GLU A 54 4.48 23.89 13.73
CA GLU A 54 3.14 24.08 13.22
C GLU A 54 3.15 25.04 12.01
N GLU A 55 2.08 25.04 11.23
CA GLU A 55 1.94 25.93 10.07
C GLU A 55 1.92 27.41 10.53
N THR A 56 2.85 28.21 10.01
CA THR A 56 3.06 29.62 10.40
C THR A 56 2.20 30.60 9.60
N ALA A 57 1.40 30.11 8.64
CA ALA A 57 0.51 30.94 7.84
C ALA A 57 -0.38 31.85 8.72
N GLY A 58 -0.27 33.16 8.54
CA GLY A 58 -1.06 34.15 9.28
C GLY A 58 -0.41 34.71 10.55
N VAL A 59 0.75 34.17 10.97
CA VAL A 59 1.61 34.81 11.99
C VAL A 59 2.28 36.06 11.39
N LYS A 60 2.27 37.16 12.13
CA LYS A 60 2.76 38.46 11.69
C LYS A 60 3.89 39.00 12.59
N PRO A 61 4.79 39.84 12.04
CA PRO A 61 5.68 40.65 12.87
C PRO A 61 4.92 41.51 13.88
N GLY A 62 5.46 41.62 15.09
CA GLY A 62 4.88 42.33 16.23
C GLY A 62 4.14 41.43 17.23
N GLU A 63 3.77 40.21 16.84
CA GLU A 63 3.11 39.26 17.74
C GLU A 63 4.06 38.72 18.84
N PRO A 64 3.54 38.28 20.00
CA PRO A 64 4.37 37.85 21.12
C PRO A 64 5.03 36.48 20.90
N VAL A 65 6.20 36.31 21.49
CA VAL A 65 6.85 35.00 21.66
C VAL A 65 7.12 34.78 23.14
N VAL A 66 6.62 33.67 23.69
CA VAL A 66 6.73 33.36 25.12
C VAL A 66 7.59 32.11 25.34
N GLY A 67 8.70 32.26 26.05
CA GLY A 67 9.54 31.14 26.48
C GLY A 67 8.87 30.24 27.52
N THR A 68 8.99 28.93 27.33
CA THR A 68 8.51 27.94 28.31
C THR A 68 9.56 27.62 29.39
N GLY A 69 10.83 27.97 29.16
CA GLY A 69 11.96 27.64 30.03
C GLY A 69 12.42 26.18 29.97
N ALA A 70 11.80 25.35 29.12
CA ALA A 70 12.08 23.92 28.99
C ALA A 70 12.34 23.54 27.53
N SER A 71 13.13 22.49 27.32
CA SER A 71 13.35 21.90 26.00
C SER A 71 12.20 21.00 25.58
N LEU A 72 12.13 20.68 24.27
CA LEU A 72 11.11 19.77 23.75
C LEU A 72 11.21 18.43 24.47
N SER A 73 10.14 18.07 25.17
CA SER A 73 10.10 16.94 26.09
C SER A 73 8.86 16.11 25.86
N VAL A 74 8.99 14.81 26.04
CA VAL A 74 7.89 13.84 25.96
C VAL A 74 7.46 13.41 27.36
N GLU A 75 6.18 13.13 27.53
CA GLU A 75 5.62 12.50 28.72
C GLU A 75 5.73 10.98 28.57
N LEU A 76 6.25 10.32 29.62
CA LEU A 76 6.58 8.91 29.63
C LEU A 76 5.92 8.27 30.85
N GLY A 77 4.91 7.43 30.63
CA GLY A 77 4.15 6.76 31.68
C GLY A 77 2.98 5.94 31.13
N PRO A 78 2.10 5.40 31.98
CA PRO A 78 0.94 4.62 31.55
C PRO A 78 0.01 5.40 30.62
N GLY A 79 -0.37 4.79 29.50
CA GLY A 79 -1.18 5.38 28.42
C GLY A 79 -0.40 5.66 27.12
N LEU A 80 0.87 5.26 27.04
CA LEU A 80 1.67 5.36 25.82
C LEU A 80 1.33 4.26 24.80
N LEU A 81 1.11 3.03 25.28
CA LEU A 81 0.76 1.90 24.40
C LEU A 81 -0.65 2.11 23.84
N THR A 82 -0.91 1.61 22.63
CA THR A 82 -2.15 1.79 21.85
C THR A 82 -2.42 3.22 21.37
N SER A 83 -1.70 4.21 21.87
CA SER A 83 -1.88 5.63 21.51
C SER A 83 -1.21 5.97 20.18
N ILE A 84 -1.86 6.89 19.45
CA ILE A 84 -1.40 7.41 18.17
C ILE A 84 -1.05 8.88 18.33
N TYR A 85 0.21 9.22 18.11
CA TYR A 85 0.77 10.55 18.34
C TYR A 85 1.12 11.25 17.03
N ASP A 86 1.05 12.58 17.05
CA ASP A 86 1.74 13.39 16.04
C ASP A 86 3.25 13.53 16.32
N GLY A 87 3.97 14.28 15.48
CA GLY A 87 5.42 14.47 15.62
C GLY A 87 5.90 15.15 16.90
N ILE A 88 5.01 15.74 17.71
CA ILE A 88 5.33 16.38 19.00
C ILE A 88 4.56 15.76 20.18
N GLN A 89 4.13 14.50 20.02
CA GLN A 89 3.44 13.71 21.04
C GLN A 89 2.02 14.19 21.43
N ARG A 90 1.28 14.81 20.51
CA ARG A 90 -0.16 15.10 20.70
C ARG A 90 -1.01 13.92 20.20
N PRO A 91 -1.95 13.39 21.00
CA PRO A 91 -2.81 12.28 20.57
C PRO A 91 -3.74 12.71 19.43
N LEU A 92 -3.70 12.00 18.29
CA LEU A 92 -4.50 12.35 17.10
C LEU A 92 -6.01 12.23 17.35
N GLU A 93 -6.44 11.28 18.18
CA GLU A 93 -7.85 11.10 18.55
C GLU A 93 -8.41 12.32 19.30
N ILE A 94 -7.65 12.81 20.29
CA ILE A 94 -8.04 14.00 21.07
C ILE A 94 -8.01 15.26 20.19
N LEU A 95 -7.04 15.36 19.27
CA LEU A 95 -7.00 16.47 18.33
C LEU A 95 -8.24 16.46 17.42
N ARG A 96 -8.63 15.28 16.91
CA ARG A 96 -9.82 15.12 16.08
C ARG A 96 -11.10 15.50 16.83
N GLU A 97 -11.23 15.15 18.10
CA GLU A 97 -12.39 15.56 18.91
C GLU A 97 -12.50 17.09 19.07
N LYS A 98 -11.37 17.79 19.15
CA LYS A 98 -11.32 19.25 19.32
C LYS A 98 -11.47 20.03 18.03
N SER A 99 -10.86 19.59 16.92
CA SER A 99 -10.82 20.33 15.65
C SER A 99 -11.56 19.69 14.48
N GLY A 100 -12.16 18.52 14.68
CA GLY A 100 -12.81 17.74 13.63
C GLY A 100 -11.79 16.98 12.77
N ASP A 101 -12.14 16.68 11.52
CA ASP A 101 -11.34 15.82 10.63
C ASP A 101 -10.02 16.46 10.14
N PHE A 102 -9.79 17.73 10.45
CA PHE A 102 -8.56 18.46 10.11
C PHE A 102 -7.80 18.86 11.38
N ILE A 103 -6.46 18.87 11.31
CA ILE A 103 -5.61 19.30 12.43
C ILE A 103 -5.65 20.83 12.54
N GLY A 104 -6.30 21.32 13.61
CA GLY A 104 -6.30 22.75 13.92
C GLY A 104 -4.97 23.23 14.50
N ARG A 105 -4.67 24.52 14.30
CA ARG A 105 -3.41 25.17 14.72
C ARG A 105 -3.48 25.69 16.15
N GLY A 106 -2.36 25.62 16.88
CA GLY A 106 -2.27 26.15 18.25
C GLY A 106 -3.03 25.30 19.28
N ILE A 107 -3.49 24.11 18.90
CA ILE A 107 -4.24 23.22 19.78
C ILE A 107 -3.27 22.51 20.71
N THR A 108 -3.62 22.53 21.99
CA THR A 108 -2.91 21.79 23.04
C THR A 108 -3.73 20.59 23.50
N ALA A 109 -3.06 19.46 23.61
CA ALA A 109 -3.58 18.23 24.16
C ALA A 109 -2.50 17.61 25.05
N PRO A 110 -2.86 17.08 26.24
CA PRO A 110 -1.92 16.30 27.04
C PRO A 110 -1.57 15.02 26.29
N ALA A 111 -0.32 14.56 26.41
CA ALA A 111 0.16 13.35 25.72
C ALA A 111 -0.43 12.07 26.35
N LEU A 112 -0.64 12.08 27.66
CA LEU A 112 -1.20 10.95 28.41
C LEU A 112 -2.60 11.30 28.95
N PRO A 113 -3.52 10.31 29.05
CA PRO A 113 -4.86 10.52 29.59
C PRO A 113 -4.79 10.86 31.08
N ARG A 114 -5.43 11.97 31.46
CA ARG A 114 -5.37 12.53 32.83
C ARG A 114 -6.51 12.07 33.72
N ASP A 115 -7.60 11.66 33.09
CA ASP A 115 -8.85 11.19 33.68
C ASP A 115 -8.89 9.68 33.89
N LYS A 116 -8.08 8.92 33.15
CA LYS A 116 -7.99 7.46 33.26
C LYS A 116 -7.30 7.05 34.56
N LYS A 117 -7.96 6.13 35.29
CA LYS A 117 -7.39 5.46 36.46
C LYS A 117 -6.68 4.16 36.06
N TRP A 118 -5.62 3.87 36.78
CA TRP A 118 -4.78 2.70 36.59
C TRP A 118 -4.58 1.99 37.92
N HIS A 119 -4.68 0.66 37.92
CA HIS A 119 -4.37 -0.18 39.07
C HIS A 119 -2.86 -0.21 39.31
N PHE A 120 -2.40 0.46 40.35
CA PHE A 120 -1.00 0.52 40.76
C PHE A 120 -0.73 -0.50 41.87
N THR A 121 0.27 -1.35 41.66
CA THR A 121 0.76 -2.29 42.67
C THR A 121 2.17 -1.89 43.12
N PRO A 122 2.37 -1.43 44.37
CA PRO A 122 3.69 -1.03 44.87
C PRO A 122 4.64 -2.23 45.00
N LYS A 123 5.93 -2.01 44.70
CA LYS A 123 6.99 -3.04 44.81
C LYS A 123 8.06 -2.73 45.87
N VAL A 124 8.03 -1.53 46.43
CA VAL A 124 8.95 -1.03 47.46
C VAL A 124 8.19 -0.62 48.71
N LYS A 125 8.89 -0.49 49.82
CA LYS A 125 8.33 -0.12 51.13
C LYS A 125 8.92 1.21 51.61
N VAL A 126 8.22 1.86 52.53
CA VAL A 126 8.74 3.04 53.24
C VAL A 126 10.02 2.64 53.99
N GLY A 127 11.08 3.45 53.83
CA GLY A 127 12.41 3.20 54.37
C GLY A 127 13.38 2.54 53.39
N ASP A 128 12.91 2.06 52.23
CA ASP A 128 13.79 1.50 51.22
C ASP A 128 14.64 2.60 50.55
N LYS A 129 15.92 2.31 50.34
CA LYS A 129 16.82 3.18 49.56
C LYS A 129 16.64 2.87 48.08
N VAL A 130 16.35 3.89 47.30
CA VAL A 130 16.14 3.78 45.86
C VAL A 130 17.09 4.70 45.10
N VAL A 131 17.53 4.22 43.94
CA VAL A 131 18.33 4.99 42.98
C VAL A 131 17.56 5.19 41.69
N SER A 132 18.05 6.08 40.84
CA SER A 132 17.49 6.33 39.51
C SER A 132 17.30 5.02 38.75
N GLY A 133 16.10 4.79 38.19
CA GLY A 133 15.75 3.59 37.46
C GLY A 133 15.11 2.48 38.30
N ASP A 134 15.13 2.55 39.64
CA ASP A 134 14.47 1.53 40.49
C ASP A 134 12.96 1.49 40.29
N ILE A 135 12.39 0.28 40.32
CA ILE A 135 10.95 0.07 40.13
C ILE A 135 10.25 0.31 41.46
N ILE A 136 9.42 1.34 41.53
CA ILE A 136 8.61 1.66 42.73
C ILE A 136 7.27 0.93 42.72
N GLY A 137 6.76 0.59 41.54
CA GLY A 137 5.54 -0.19 41.38
C GLY A 137 5.26 -0.52 39.92
N VAL A 138 4.18 -1.24 39.69
CA VAL A 138 3.79 -1.74 38.36
C VAL A 138 2.32 -1.45 38.09
N VAL A 139 2.01 -1.26 36.80
CA VAL A 139 0.66 -1.01 36.29
C VAL A 139 0.42 -1.91 35.07
N PRO A 140 -0.64 -2.72 35.02
CA PRO A 140 -0.98 -3.48 33.82
C PRO A 140 -1.58 -2.53 32.77
N GLU A 141 -0.75 -2.03 31.85
CA GLU A 141 -1.19 -1.04 30.85
C GLU A 141 -2.00 -1.69 29.72
N THR A 142 -1.54 -2.86 29.25
CA THR A 142 -2.24 -3.69 28.26
C THR A 142 -2.32 -5.12 28.75
N SER A 143 -3.00 -6.01 28.01
CA SER A 143 -3.07 -7.42 28.42
C SER A 143 -1.75 -8.18 28.20
N ILE A 144 -0.77 -7.54 27.56
CA ILE A 144 0.55 -8.10 27.24
C ILE A 144 1.66 -7.46 28.07
N ILE A 145 1.61 -6.14 28.28
CA ILE A 145 2.72 -5.37 28.86
C ILE A 145 2.37 -4.84 30.25
N GLU A 146 3.22 -5.17 31.22
CA GLU A 146 3.23 -4.61 32.56
C GLU A 146 4.12 -3.36 32.60
N HIS A 147 3.51 -2.19 32.74
CA HIS A 147 4.23 -0.93 32.78
C HIS A 147 4.94 -0.76 34.13
N LYS A 148 6.27 -0.67 34.11
CA LYS A 148 7.09 -0.52 35.32
C LYS A 148 7.30 0.95 35.62
N ILE A 149 6.80 1.40 36.78
CA ILE A 149 6.99 2.76 37.23
C ILE A 149 8.34 2.87 37.90
N MET A 150 9.23 3.70 37.34
CA MET A 150 10.62 3.82 37.74
C MET A 150 10.91 5.16 38.40
N VAL A 151 11.87 5.19 39.34
CA VAL A 151 12.44 6.44 39.85
C VAL A 151 13.08 7.22 38.68
N PRO A 152 12.68 8.48 38.44
CA PRO A 152 13.23 9.28 37.34
C PRO A 152 14.76 9.47 37.45
N PRO A 153 15.48 9.61 36.32
CA PRO A 153 16.92 9.84 36.34
C PRO A 153 17.31 11.14 37.08
N GLY A 154 18.35 11.06 37.91
CA GLY A 154 18.83 12.18 38.73
C GLY A 154 18.15 12.30 40.10
N ILE A 155 17.33 11.31 40.46
CA ILE A 155 16.75 11.18 41.80
C ILE A 155 17.31 9.92 42.46
N GLU A 156 17.77 10.07 43.69
CA GLU A 156 18.18 8.99 44.60
C GLU A 156 17.82 9.40 46.03
N GLY A 157 17.59 8.44 46.91
CA GLY A 157 17.22 8.74 48.29
C GLY A 157 16.47 7.59 48.98
N GLU A 158 15.79 7.94 50.08
CA GLU A 158 14.98 7.01 50.86
C GLU A 158 13.49 7.27 50.64
N ILE A 159 12.69 6.21 50.47
CA ILE A 159 11.23 6.36 50.33
C ILE A 159 10.62 6.73 51.68
N VAL A 160 9.97 7.89 51.72
CA VAL A 160 9.28 8.40 52.92
C VAL A 160 7.81 8.03 52.92
N GLU A 161 7.22 7.94 51.73
CA GLU A 161 5.80 7.66 51.53
C GLU A 161 5.63 6.91 50.21
N ILE A 162 4.76 5.90 50.20
CA ILE A 162 4.34 5.19 48.99
C ILE A 162 2.84 4.93 49.06
N ALA A 163 2.16 5.11 47.94
CA ALA A 163 0.74 4.81 47.79
C ALA A 163 0.47 3.32 47.99
N GLU A 164 -0.66 3.01 48.62
CA GLU A 164 -1.15 1.64 48.76
C GLU A 164 -1.56 1.07 47.38
N GLU A 165 -1.81 -0.24 47.32
CA GLU A 165 -2.31 -0.84 46.09
C GLU A 165 -3.75 -0.36 45.80
N GLY A 166 -3.99 0.14 44.59
CA GLY A 166 -5.30 0.68 44.24
C GLY A 166 -5.35 1.42 42.90
N GLU A 167 -6.48 2.08 42.64
CA GLU A 167 -6.76 2.79 41.40
C GLU A 167 -6.38 4.27 41.50
N TYR A 168 -5.36 4.69 40.75
CA TYR A 168 -4.82 6.04 40.76
C TYR A 168 -4.78 6.65 39.35
N THR A 169 -4.88 7.97 39.26
CA THR A 169 -4.62 8.71 38.01
C THR A 169 -3.14 9.05 37.88
N ILE A 170 -2.65 9.30 36.67
CA ILE A 170 -1.24 9.68 36.45
C ILE A 170 -0.84 11.01 37.11
N GLU A 171 -1.80 11.85 37.51
CA GLU A 171 -1.54 13.12 38.21
C GLU A 171 -1.32 12.96 39.71
N GLU A 172 -1.79 11.85 40.30
CA GLU A 172 -1.66 11.57 41.72
C GLU A 172 -0.22 11.19 42.07
N VAL A 173 0.22 11.63 43.26
CA VAL A 173 1.56 11.33 43.78
C VAL A 173 1.55 9.91 44.34
N ILE A 174 2.40 9.05 43.78
CA ILE A 174 2.49 7.63 44.15
C ILE A 174 3.63 7.33 45.12
N ALA A 175 4.66 8.18 45.17
CA ALA A 175 5.76 8.02 46.11
C ALA A 175 6.43 9.37 46.43
N LYS A 176 7.04 9.47 47.61
CA LYS A 176 7.91 10.59 48.00
C LYS A 176 9.28 10.08 48.39
N VAL A 177 10.32 10.64 47.78
CA VAL A 177 11.71 10.26 48.01
C VAL A 177 12.44 11.41 48.70
N LYS A 178 13.06 11.13 49.84
CA LYS A 178 13.95 12.06 50.54
C LYS A 178 15.36 11.90 50.01
N THR A 179 15.83 12.92 49.30
CA THR A 179 17.17 12.97 48.73
C THR A 179 18.26 13.10 49.81
N PRO A 180 19.53 12.77 49.52
CA PRO A 180 20.65 12.97 50.43
C PRO A 180 20.77 14.42 50.96
N ASP A 181 20.40 15.40 50.13
CA ASP A 181 20.40 16.83 50.46
C ASP A 181 19.26 17.25 51.40
N GLY A 182 18.36 16.32 51.75
CA GLY A 182 17.23 16.54 52.64
C GLY A 182 15.96 17.05 51.96
N GLU A 183 15.98 17.31 50.65
CA GLU A 183 14.81 17.69 49.86
C GLU A 183 13.89 16.48 49.62
N ILE A 184 12.57 16.66 49.80
CA ILE A 184 11.56 15.64 49.51
C ILE A 184 11.04 15.87 48.09
N LYS A 185 11.25 14.89 47.20
CA LYS A 185 10.75 14.90 45.82
C LYS A 185 9.53 14.01 45.67
N GLU A 186 8.47 14.54 45.07
CA GLU A 186 7.25 13.81 44.76
C GLU A 186 7.36 13.10 43.41
N LEU A 187 6.99 11.82 43.38
CA LEU A 187 6.98 10.98 42.20
C LEU A 187 5.54 10.67 41.79
N LYS A 188 5.27 10.84 40.49
CA LYS A 188 4.02 10.46 39.83
C LYS A 188 4.24 9.22 38.97
N MET A 189 3.17 8.67 38.41
CA MET A 189 3.26 7.53 37.46
C MET A 189 3.90 7.88 36.11
N TYR A 190 4.07 9.17 35.79
CA TYR A 190 4.74 9.61 34.57
C TYR A 190 5.92 10.54 34.86
N GLN A 191 6.86 10.58 33.93
CA GLN A 191 8.01 11.48 33.93
C GLN A 191 8.06 12.27 32.61
N ARG A 192 8.76 13.41 32.63
CA ARG A 192 9.05 14.18 31.42
C ARG A 192 10.52 14.06 31.06
N TRP A 193 10.81 13.85 29.79
CA TRP A 193 12.19 13.70 29.32
C TRP A 193 12.46 14.50 28.02
N PRO A 194 13.56 15.27 27.94
CA PRO A 194 13.91 15.99 26.72
C PRO A 194 14.25 15.05 25.56
N VAL A 195 13.63 15.22 24.40
CA VAL A 195 13.75 14.27 23.27
C VAL A 195 15.14 14.25 22.62
N ARG A 196 15.88 15.36 22.74
CA ARG A 196 17.24 15.53 22.22
C ARG A 196 18.32 14.96 23.17
N VAL A 197 17.95 14.62 24.40
CA VAL A 197 18.89 14.06 25.39
C VAL A 197 18.68 12.55 25.47
N LYS A 198 19.72 11.77 25.20
CA LYS A 198 19.70 10.31 25.37
C LYS A 198 19.35 9.93 26.80
N ARG A 199 18.47 8.94 27.00
CA ARG A 199 18.18 8.42 28.34
C ARG A 199 19.39 7.64 28.90
N PRO A 200 19.81 7.90 30.15
CA PRO A 200 21.02 7.33 30.72
C PRO A 200 20.91 5.83 31.00
N TYR A 201 22.04 5.13 30.98
CA TYR A 201 22.19 3.70 31.27
C TYR A 201 23.52 3.45 32.00
N LYS A 202 23.69 2.29 32.64
CA LYS A 202 24.94 1.94 33.35
C LYS A 202 26.06 1.60 32.36
N GLU A 203 25.76 0.70 31.43
CA GLU A 203 26.74 0.14 30.49
C GLU A 203 26.07 -0.25 29.17
N LYS A 204 26.74 -0.03 28.04
CA LYS A 204 26.31 -0.50 26.71
C LYS A 204 26.94 -1.88 26.46
N LEU A 205 26.12 -2.89 26.23
CA LEU A 205 26.51 -4.27 26.04
C LEU A 205 26.62 -4.62 24.54
N PRO A 206 27.46 -5.59 24.15
CA PRO A 206 27.47 -6.09 22.79
C PRO A 206 26.12 -6.78 22.45
N PRO A 207 25.60 -6.56 21.22
CA PRO A 207 24.37 -7.18 20.77
C PRO A 207 24.63 -8.62 20.27
N GLU A 208 24.46 -9.58 21.18
CA GLU A 208 24.76 -11.02 20.98
C GLU A 208 23.50 -11.87 20.76
N ILE A 209 22.31 -11.28 20.93
CA ILE A 209 21.03 -11.97 20.82
C ILE A 209 20.42 -11.57 19.48
N PRO A 210 20.00 -12.50 18.60
CA PRO A 210 19.31 -12.14 17.36
C PRO A 210 17.90 -11.61 17.63
N LEU A 211 17.48 -10.64 16.82
CA LEU A 211 16.09 -10.22 16.70
C LEU A 211 15.43 -11.16 15.69
N ILE A 212 14.55 -12.05 16.16
CA ILE A 212 13.91 -13.04 15.29
C ILE A 212 12.76 -12.37 14.56
N THR A 213 12.88 -12.25 13.24
CA THR A 213 11.87 -11.65 12.36
C THR A 213 10.90 -12.68 11.79
N GLY A 214 11.26 -13.96 11.83
CA GLY A 214 10.51 -15.03 11.18
C GLY A 214 10.69 -15.08 9.66
N GLN A 215 11.51 -14.19 9.10
CA GLN A 215 11.84 -14.15 7.69
C GLN A 215 13.16 -14.90 7.46
N ARG A 216 13.14 -16.01 6.71
CA ARG A 216 14.28 -16.90 6.48
C ARG A 216 15.50 -16.16 5.96
N THR A 217 15.31 -15.32 4.95
CA THR A 217 16.39 -14.54 4.33
C THR A 217 17.06 -13.61 5.32
N ILE A 218 16.29 -12.96 6.19
CA ILE A 218 16.82 -12.02 7.19
C ILE A 218 17.49 -12.79 8.33
N ASP A 219 16.76 -13.68 8.99
CA ASP A 219 17.23 -14.37 10.20
C ASP A 219 18.45 -15.28 9.92
N THR A 220 18.55 -15.87 8.72
CA THR A 220 19.66 -16.77 8.37
C THR A 220 20.85 -16.01 7.77
N PHE A 221 20.63 -15.20 6.73
CA PHE A 221 21.73 -14.63 5.95
C PHE A 221 22.14 -13.24 6.40
N PHE A 222 21.17 -12.39 6.74
CA PHE A 222 21.40 -10.98 7.09
C PHE A 222 20.80 -10.62 8.47
N PRO A 223 21.15 -11.36 9.54
CA PRO A 223 20.43 -11.24 10.81
C PRO A 223 20.68 -9.89 11.47
N GLN A 224 19.63 -9.35 12.09
CA GLN A 224 19.74 -8.22 13.01
C GLN A 224 19.83 -8.73 14.44
N ALA A 225 20.63 -8.08 15.28
CA ALA A 225 20.69 -8.37 16.70
C ALA A 225 19.76 -7.45 17.50
N LYS A 226 19.27 -7.91 18.65
CA LYS A 226 18.54 -7.10 19.62
C LYS A 226 19.45 -6.01 20.18
N GLY A 227 19.09 -4.76 19.95
CA GLY A 227 19.97 -3.61 20.20
C GLY A 227 20.80 -3.20 18.98
N GLY A 228 20.62 -3.87 17.83
CA GLY A 228 21.35 -3.61 16.60
C GLY A 228 20.68 -2.60 15.68
N THR A 229 21.42 -2.15 14.68
CA THR A 229 20.99 -1.15 13.69
C THR A 229 20.93 -1.76 12.30
N ALA A 230 19.82 -1.53 11.60
CA ALA A 230 19.60 -1.96 10.23
C ALA A 230 19.08 -0.83 9.36
N ALA A 231 19.49 -0.81 8.10
CA ALA A 231 18.93 0.05 7.07
C ALA A 231 18.32 -0.77 5.94
N ILE A 232 17.17 -0.29 5.45
CA ILE A 232 16.46 -0.86 4.32
C ILE A 232 16.37 0.21 3.23
N PRO A 233 17.29 0.25 2.26
CA PRO A 233 17.07 1.02 1.05
C PRO A 233 16.02 0.31 0.17
N GLY A 234 15.09 1.07 -0.40
CA GLY A 234 14.22 0.52 -1.43
C GLY A 234 13.76 1.58 -2.42
N PRO A 235 13.65 1.26 -3.72
CA PRO A 235 13.00 2.12 -4.68
C PRO A 235 11.50 2.24 -4.33
N PHE A 236 10.91 3.40 -4.60
CA PHE A 236 9.47 3.61 -4.45
C PHE A 236 8.70 2.63 -5.35
N GLY A 237 7.74 1.91 -4.78
CA GLY A 237 6.80 1.09 -5.54
C GLY A 237 7.37 -0.23 -6.05
N SER A 238 7.65 -1.17 -5.15
CA SER A 238 8.28 -2.49 -5.36
C SER A 238 7.50 -3.51 -6.23
N GLY A 239 6.97 -3.08 -7.38
CA GLY A 239 6.72 -3.95 -8.54
C GLY A 239 5.26 -4.23 -8.92
N LYS A 240 4.28 -3.45 -8.47
CA LYS A 240 2.85 -3.68 -8.79
C LYS A 240 2.39 -2.97 -10.07
N CYS A 241 3.06 -3.25 -11.18
CA CYS A 241 2.77 -2.59 -12.45
C CYS A 241 1.74 -3.36 -13.30
N VAL A 242 1.15 -2.67 -14.28
CA VAL A 242 0.22 -3.21 -15.28
C VAL A 242 0.80 -3.09 -16.69
N ASP A 243 0.22 -3.83 -17.64
CA ASP A 243 0.63 -3.78 -19.05
C ASP A 243 0.34 -2.41 -19.70
N GLY A 244 1.19 -1.98 -20.63
CA GLY A 244 1.05 -0.70 -21.33
C GLY A 244 -0.25 -0.50 -22.11
N ASP A 245 -0.90 -1.58 -22.56
CA ASP A 245 -2.20 -1.52 -23.23
C ASP A 245 -3.39 -1.43 -22.25
N THR A 246 -3.15 -1.45 -20.95
CA THR A 246 -4.20 -1.32 -19.94
C THR A 246 -4.87 0.05 -20.05
N LEU A 247 -6.18 0.08 -20.30
CA LEU A 247 -6.95 1.31 -20.37
C LEU A 247 -7.22 1.85 -18.95
N VAL A 248 -7.05 3.16 -18.79
CA VAL A 248 -7.33 3.90 -17.55
C VAL A 248 -8.30 5.02 -17.89
N LEU A 249 -9.38 5.14 -17.12
CA LEU A 249 -10.34 6.23 -17.27
C LEU A 249 -9.82 7.46 -16.51
N THR A 250 -9.54 8.53 -17.25
CA THR A 250 -9.05 9.81 -16.71
C THR A 250 -10.03 10.95 -16.99
N LYS A 251 -10.08 11.95 -16.12
CA LYS A 251 -10.91 13.15 -16.33
C LYS A 251 -10.34 14.05 -17.44
N GLU A 252 -9.02 14.09 -17.55
CA GLU A 252 -8.28 15.01 -18.41
C GLU A 252 -8.15 14.48 -19.85
N PHE A 253 -8.03 13.17 -20.02
CA PHE A 253 -7.77 12.56 -21.34
C PHE A 253 -8.83 11.54 -21.76
N GLY A 254 -9.83 11.25 -20.92
CA GLY A 254 -10.82 10.21 -21.19
C GLY A 254 -10.24 8.82 -20.96
N LEU A 255 -10.75 7.82 -21.70
CA LEU A 255 -10.26 6.45 -21.64
C LEU A 255 -9.01 6.33 -22.54
N VAL A 256 -7.84 6.16 -21.92
CA VAL A 256 -6.55 6.11 -22.60
C VAL A 256 -5.74 4.91 -22.13
N LYS A 257 -4.85 4.39 -22.98
CA LYS A 257 -3.87 3.37 -22.55
C LYS A 257 -2.90 4.00 -21.56
N ILE A 258 -2.50 3.26 -20.54
CA ILE A 258 -1.56 3.75 -19.52
C ILE A 258 -0.22 4.18 -20.12
N LYS A 259 0.24 3.51 -21.19
CA LYS A 259 1.41 3.94 -21.97
C LYS A 259 1.21 5.31 -22.62
N GLU A 260 0.08 5.53 -23.30
CA GLU A 260 -0.24 6.82 -23.91
C GLU A 260 -0.42 7.92 -22.85
N LEU A 261 -0.94 7.57 -21.67
CA LEU A 261 -1.07 8.48 -20.55
C LEU A 261 0.31 8.91 -20.04
N TYR A 262 1.24 7.95 -19.88
CA TYR A 262 2.62 8.22 -19.53
C TYR A 262 3.28 9.17 -20.54
N GLU A 263 3.18 8.87 -21.84
CA GLU A 263 3.74 9.70 -22.92
C GLU A 263 3.16 11.12 -22.95
N LYS A 264 1.87 11.32 -22.64
CA LYS A 264 1.21 12.64 -22.59
C LYS A 264 1.60 13.49 -21.39
N LEU A 265 2.09 12.84 -20.34
CA LEU A 265 2.49 13.43 -19.08
C LEU A 265 4.01 13.53 -18.95
N ASP A 266 4.74 12.92 -19.88
CA ASP A 266 6.19 13.03 -19.98
C ASP A 266 6.60 14.50 -20.11
N GLY A 267 7.52 14.95 -19.26
CA GLY A 267 7.96 16.35 -19.16
C GLY A 267 7.00 17.32 -18.46
N LYS A 268 5.88 16.86 -17.87
CA LYS A 268 4.95 17.70 -17.07
C LYS A 268 5.18 17.62 -15.55
N GLY A 269 6.45 17.47 -15.19
CA GLY A 269 6.91 17.50 -13.82
C GLY A 269 8.30 16.90 -13.69
N ARG A 270 8.69 16.53 -12.46
CA ARG A 270 10.06 16.11 -12.16
C ARG A 270 10.25 14.64 -12.56
N LYS A 271 10.90 14.42 -13.70
CA LYS A 271 11.24 13.10 -14.21
C LYS A 271 12.56 12.60 -13.62
N THR A 272 12.56 11.35 -13.18
CA THR A 272 13.74 10.61 -12.71
C THR A 272 13.87 9.34 -13.55
N VAL A 273 15.08 9.05 -14.01
CA VAL A 273 15.38 7.87 -14.85
C VAL A 273 16.53 7.12 -14.20
N GLU A 274 16.33 5.82 -13.95
CA GLU A 274 17.35 4.92 -13.41
C GLU A 274 17.31 3.58 -14.18
N GLY A 275 18.38 3.29 -14.93
CA GLY A 275 18.45 2.08 -15.76
C GLY A 275 17.32 1.99 -16.78
N ASN A 276 16.46 0.97 -16.64
CA ASN A 276 15.29 0.73 -17.50
C ASN A 276 13.97 1.22 -16.86
N GLU A 277 14.05 1.96 -15.75
CA GLU A 277 12.90 2.47 -15.02
C GLU A 277 12.85 4.00 -15.08
N GLU A 278 11.65 4.55 -15.27
CA GLU A 278 11.39 5.98 -15.40
C GLU A 278 10.14 6.31 -14.57
N TRP A 279 10.21 7.32 -13.70
CA TRP A 279 9.00 7.88 -13.07
C TRP A 279 9.00 9.39 -13.09
N THR A 280 7.78 9.93 -13.14
CA THR A 280 7.54 11.37 -13.20
C THR A 280 6.60 11.74 -12.07
N GLU A 281 7.08 12.61 -11.18
CA GLU A 281 6.23 13.32 -10.22
C GLU A 281 5.51 14.45 -10.97
N LEU A 282 4.18 14.40 -10.99
CA LEU A 282 3.37 15.33 -11.79
C LEU A 282 3.21 16.66 -11.05
N GLU A 283 3.51 17.78 -11.72
CA GLU A 283 3.25 19.13 -11.17
C GLU A 283 1.75 19.37 -10.93
N THR A 284 0.92 18.84 -11.83
CA THR A 284 -0.54 18.85 -11.69
C THR A 284 -1.05 17.42 -11.67
N PRO A 285 -1.65 16.96 -10.55
CA PRO A 285 -2.19 15.61 -10.45
C PRO A 285 -3.25 15.33 -11.51
N VAL A 286 -3.29 14.10 -12.00
CA VAL A 286 -4.30 13.63 -12.98
C VAL A 286 -5.43 12.94 -12.24
N THR A 287 -6.68 13.19 -12.63
CA THR A 287 -7.83 12.60 -11.95
C THR A 287 -8.16 11.25 -12.59
N VAL A 288 -8.08 10.18 -11.80
CA VAL A 288 -8.48 8.81 -12.18
C VAL A 288 -9.64 8.34 -11.28
N TYR A 289 -10.19 7.15 -11.54
CA TYR A 289 -11.25 6.57 -10.70
C TYR A 289 -10.70 5.43 -9.86
N GLY A 290 -11.14 5.28 -8.62
CA GLY A 290 -10.74 4.21 -7.70
C GLY A 290 -11.80 3.93 -6.65
N TYR A 291 -11.58 2.87 -5.89
CA TYR A 291 -12.47 2.39 -4.85
C TYR A 291 -12.09 2.96 -3.48
N ARG A 292 -13.04 3.66 -2.84
CA ARG A 292 -12.90 4.24 -1.49
C ARG A 292 -14.21 4.11 -0.72
N ASN A 293 -14.16 3.54 0.48
CA ASN A 293 -15.31 3.41 1.39
C ASN A 293 -16.56 2.82 0.71
N GLY A 294 -16.37 1.74 -0.08
CA GLY A 294 -17.43 1.05 -0.82
C GLY A 294 -17.79 1.63 -2.18
N LYS A 295 -17.40 2.86 -2.49
CA LYS A 295 -17.81 3.56 -3.72
C LYS A 295 -16.66 3.69 -4.71
N ILE A 296 -17.00 3.76 -6.00
CA ILE A 296 -16.06 4.15 -7.05
C ILE A 296 -16.11 5.67 -7.20
N VAL A 297 -15.03 6.35 -6.83
CA VAL A 297 -14.92 7.81 -6.75
C VAL A 297 -13.73 8.34 -7.56
N GLU A 298 -13.75 9.63 -7.85
CA GLU A 298 -12.59 10.34 -8.42
C GLU A 298 -11.45 10.43 -7.38
N ILE A 299 -10.25 10.07 -7.79
CA ILE A 299 -9.02 10.03 -7.00
C ILE A 299 -7.88 10.67 -7.79
N LYS A 300 -6.89 11.25 -7.11
CA LYS A 300 -5.76 11.90 -7.78
C LYS A 300 -4.58 10.95 -7.94
N ALA A 301 -4.05 10.92 -9.15
CA ALA A 301 -2.78 10.32 -9.51
C ALA A 301 -1.67 11.36 -9.42
N THR A 302 -0.65 11.10 -8.60
CA THR A 302 0.45 12.04 -8.33
C THR A 302 1.74 11.65 -9.05
N HIS A 303 1.93 10.35 -9.28
CA HIS A 303 3.13 9.81 -9.93
C HIS A 303 2.72 8.84 -11.02
N ILE A 304 3.52 8.84 -12.09
CA ILE A 304 3.45 7.84 -13.16
C ILE A 304 4.80 7.13 -13.25
N TYR A 305 4.76 5.83 -13.48
CA TYR A 305 5.93 4.97 -13.54
C TYR A 305 5.91 4.15 -14.83
N LYS A 306 7.10 3.90 -15.38
CA LYS A 306 7.41 3.02 -16.50
C LYS A 306 8.62 2.17 -16.11
N GLY A 307 8.56 0.88 -16.37
CA GLY A 307 9.65 -0.07 -16.15
C GLY A 307 9.55 -1.26 -17.09
N ILE A 308 10.37 -2.29 -16.86
CA ILE A 308 10.36 -3.54 -17.64
C ILE A 308 10.20 -4.72 -16.69
N SER A 309 9.15 -5.53 -16.85
CA SER A 309 8.95 -6.78 -16.08
C SER A 309 9.44 -7.98 -16.88
N SER A 310 10.08 -8.96 -16.23
CA SER A 310 10.56 -10.20 -16.87
C SER A 310 9.44 -11.21 -17.21
N GLY A 311 8.21 -10.95 -16.78
CA GLY A 311 7.03 -11.73 -17.18
C GLY A 311 5.72 -11.16 -16.65
N MET A 312 4.61 -11.53 -17.30
CA MET A 312 3.26 -11.00 -17.05
C MET A 312 2.25 -12.13 -16.84
N ILE A 313 1.16 -11.86 -16.13
CA ILE A 313 -0.01 -12.75 -16.06
C ILE A 313 -1.15 -12.10 -16.82
N GLU A 314 -1.71 -12.84 -17.77
CA GLU A 314 -2.96 -12.52 -18.43
C GLU A 314 -4.09 -13.34 -17.79
N ILE A 315 -5.03 -12.66 -17.14
CA ILE A 315 -6.24 -13.24 -16.54
C ILE A 315 -7.43 -12.90 -17.43
N ARG A 316 -8.27 -13.89 -17.71
CA ARG A 316 -9.57 -13.68 -18.33
C ARG A 316 -10.70 -14.11 -17.43
N THR A 317 -11.73 -13.28 -17.35
CA THR A 317 -12.93 -13.58 -16.58
C THR A 317 -14.06 -14.07 -17.46
N ARG A 318 -15.09 -14.66 -16.83
CA ARG A 318 -16.28 -15.21 -17.47
C ARG A 318 -17.06 -14.17 -18.26
N THR A 319 -17.09 -12.91 -17.80
CA THR A 319 -17.71 -11.81 -18.55
C THR A 319 -16.84 -11.25 -19.68
N GLY A 320 -15.62 -11.75 -19.86
CA GLY A 320 -14.73 -11.34 -20.95
C GLY A 320 -13.75 -10.21 -20.61
N ARG A 321 -13.56 -9.90 -19.31
CA ARG A 321 -12.49 -9.00 -18.88
C ARG A 321 -11.14 -9.64 -19.14
N LYS A 322 -10.16 -8.83 -19.52
CA LYS A 322 -8.79 -9.21 -19.80
C LYS A 322 -7.88 -8.31 -18.96
N ILE A 323 -7.23 -8.91 -17.98
CA ILE A 323 -6.37 -8.20 -17.03
C ILE A 323 -4.96 -8.71 -17.26
N LYS A 324 -4.04 -7.83 -17.67
CA LYS A 324 -2.65 -8.18 -17.89
C LYS A 324 -1.79 -7.40 -16.93
N VAL A 325 -1.31 -8.09 -15.90
CA VAL A 325 -0.66 -7.47 -14.75
C VAL A 325 0.64 -8.16 -14.44
N THR A 326 1.49 -7.45 -13.71
CA THR A 326 2.65 -8.10 -13.12
C THR A 326 2.17 -9.23 -12.19
N PRO A 327 2.89 -10.35 -12.18
CA PRO A 327 2.71 -11.43 -11.23
C PRO A 327 2.22 -11.15 -9.79
N ILE A 328 2.78 -10.08 -9.22
CA ILE A 328 2.75 -9.70 -7.81
C ILE A 328 1.66 -8.65 -7.57
N HIS A 329 1.05 -8.16 -8.65
CA HIS A 329 -0.12 -7.31 -8.62
C HIS A 329 -1.24 -8.06 -7.91
N LYS A 330 -1.85 -7.43 -6.91
CA LYS A 330 -2.94 -8.05 -6.16
C LYS A 330 -4.27 -7.64 -6.76
N LEU A 331 -5.17 -8.60 -6.88
CA LEU A 331 -6.57 -8.39 -7.21
C LEU A 331 -7.41 -8.65 -5.97
N PHE A 332 -8.44 -7.85 -5.78
CA PHE A 332 -9.38 -8.04 -4.68
C PHE A 332 -10.25 -9.25 -4.97
N THR A 333 -10.24 -10.24 -4.10
CA THR A 333 -11.28 -11.28 -3.98
C THR A 333 -12.12 -10.95 -2.76
N GLY A 334 -13.22 -11.66 -2.52
CA GLY A 334 -13.99 -11.40 -1.31
C GLY A 334 -15.26 -12.21 -1.17
N ARG A 335 -15.80 -12.17 0.06
CA ARG A 335 -17.01 -12.87 0.48
C ARG A 335 -17.76 -12.02 1.51
N VAL A 336 -19.08 -12.12 1.49
CA VAL A 336 -19.94 -11.53 2.51
C VAL A 336 -20.02 -12.50 3.69
N THR A 337 -19.66 -12.00 4.86
CA THR A 337 -19.72 -12.70 6.14
C THR A 337 -20.75 -12.03 7.04
N LYS A 338 -20.98 -12.59 8.24
CA LYS A 338 -21.84 -11.98 9.26
C LYS A 338 -21.38 -10.59 9.71
N ASP A 339 -20.07 -10.30 9.61
CA ASP A 339 -19.44 -9.07 10.09
C ASP A 339 -19.31 -8.01 8.97
N GLY A 340 -19.77 -8.33 7.75
CA GLY A 340 -19.72 -7.44 6.58
C GLY A 340 -19.06 -8.06 5.35
N LEU A 341 -18.68 -7.22 4.38
CA LEU A 341 -17.92 -7.66 3.22
C LEU A 341 -16.44 -7.81 3.57
N ALA A 342 -15.93 -9.04 3.57
CA ALA A 342 -14.51 -9.33 3.68
C ALA A 342 -13.90 -9.29 2.26
N LEU A 343 -13.13 -8.24 1.95
CA LEU A 343 -12.29 -8.20 0.76
C LEU A 343 -10.90 -8.74 1.13
N GLU A 344 -10.45 -9.76 0.40
CA GLU A 344 -9.14 -10.37 0.54
C GLU A 344 -8.29 -9.96 -0.67
N GLU A 345 -7.00 -9.70 -0.47
CA GLU A 345 -6.11 -9.34 -1.57
C GLU A 345 -5.28 -10.55 -2.01
N VAL A 346 -5.50 -11.02 -3.23
CA VAL A 346 -4.81 -12.20 -3.75
C VAL A 346 -3.89 -11.78 -4.89
N MET A 347 -2.61 -12.18 -4.83
CA MET A 347 -1.66 -11.95 -5.91
C MET A 347 -2.15 -12.63 -7.20
N ALA A 348 -1.97 -11.96 -8.34
CA ALA A 348 -2.36 -12.48 -9.65
C ALA A 348 -1.79 -13.87 -9.94
N MET A 349 -0.61 -14.20 -9.38
CA MET A 349 0.01 -15.52 -9.53
C MET A 349 -0.65 -16.67 -8.76
N ARG A 350 -1.46 -16.36 -7.74
CA ARG A 350 -2.16 -17.37 -6.94
C ARG A 350 -3.59 -17.59 -7.37
N ILE A 351 -4.06 -16.71 -8.24
CA ILE A 351 -5.38 -16.81 -8.82
C ILE A 351 -5.45 -18.04 -9.70
N LYS A 352 -6.47 -18.86 -9.46
CA LYS A 352 -6.79 -20.04 -10.24
C LYS A 352 -8.09 -19.82 -11.01
N PRO A 353 -8.28 -20.53 -12.14
CA PRO A 353 -9.61 -20.63 -12.74
C PRO A 353 -10.64 -21.10 -11.71
N GLY A 354 -11.76 -20.39 -11.61
CA GLY A 354 -12.81 -20.58 -10.61
C GLY A 354 -12.82 -19.52 -9.49
N ASP A 355 -11.69 -18.86 -9.23
CA ASP A 355 -11.63 -17.76 -8.24
C ASP A 355 -12.46 -16.56 -8.72
N LYS A 356 -13.00 -15.78 -7.77
CA LYS A 356 -13.84 -14.61 -8.07
C LYS A 356 -13.13 -13.32 -7.66
N ILE A 357 -12.92 -12.42 -8.62
CA ILE A 357 -12.32 -11.10 -8.38
C ILE A 357 -13.35 -9.99 -8.38
N ALA A 358 -13.16 -8.99 -7.54
CA ALA A 358 -13.95 -7.79 -7.46
C ALA A 358 -13.67 -6.91 -8.68
N VAL A 359 -14.73 -6.60 -9.42
CA VAL A 359 -14.69 -5.76 -10.62
C VAL A 359 -15.76 -4.69 -10.51
N VAL A 360 -15.60 -3.62 -11.29
CA VAL A 360 -16.50 -2.46 -11.16
C VAL A 360 -17.84 -2.76 -11.81
N LYS A 361 -18.91 -2.58 -11.03
CA LYS A 361 -20.31 -2.70 -11.43
C LYS A 361 -20.89 -1.35 -11.81
N LYS A 362 -20.56 -0.31 -11.04
CA LYS A 362 -21.07 1.05 -11.22
C LYS A 362 -19.97 2.08 -11.01
N ILE A 363 -19.84 2.99 -11.96
CA ILE A 363 -19.00 4.19 -11.84
C ILE A 363 -19.94 5.37 -11.59
N ASP A 364 -19.80 6.02 -10.43
CA ASP A 364 -20.60 7.20 -10.10
C ASP A 364 -19.96 8.48 -10.61
N GLY A 365 -20.79 9.51 -10.72
CA GLY A 365 -20.37 10.84 -11.14
C GLY A 365 -20.58 11.12 -12.63
N GLY A 366 -20.24 12.34 -12.99
CA GLY A 366 -20.41 12.89 -14.33
C GLY A 366 -21.02 14.28 -14.27
N GLU A 367 -20.47 15.18 -15.07
CA GLU A 367 -20.87 16.57 -15.15
C GLU A 367 -21.28 16.89 -16.58
N TYR A 368 -22.18 17.85 -16.74
CA TYR A 368 -22.50 18.40 -18.05
C TYR A 368 -21.26 19.07 -18.64
N VAL A 369 -20.60 18.37 -19.56
CA VAL A 369 -19.30 18.81 -20.11
C VAL A 369 -19.51 19.96 -21.08
N LYS A 370 -18.88 21.11 -20.79
CA LYS A 370 -18.80 22.21 -21.76
C LYS A 370 -17.94 21.81 -22.95
N LEU A 371 -18.51 21.96 -24.14
CA LEU A 371 -17.84 21.68 -25.41
C LEU A 371 -16.83 22.80 -25.68
N THR A 372 -15.53 22.50 -25.62
CA THR A 372 -14.43 23.47 -25.79
C THR A 372 -14.29 23.97 -27.23
N THR A 373 -15.13 23.49 -28.13
CA THR A 373 -15.14 23.87 -29.54
C THR A 373 -15.91 25.16 -29.74
N SER A 374 -15.24 26.31 -29.61
CA SER A 374 -15.62 27.54 -30.33
C SER A 374 -14.85 27.56 -31.64
N PRO A 375 -15.45 27.21 -32.79
CA PRO A 375 -14.79 27.37 -34.07
C PRO A 375 -14.72 28.86 -34.41
N ASP A 376 -13.57 29.30 -34.90
CA ASP A 376 -13.36 30.64 -35.43
C ASP A 376 -14.15 30.78 -36.75
N PHE A 377 -15.45 31.07 -36.66
CA PHE A 377 -16.37 31.14 -37.80
C PHE A 377 -16.22 32.45 -38.58
N ARG A 378 -15.05 32.67 -39.19
CA ARG A 378 -14.90 33.74 -40.20
C ARG A 378 -15.52 33.25 -41.52
N LYS A 379 -16.75 33.68 -41.81
CA LYS A 379 -17.42 33.73 -43.14
C LYS A 379 -18.32 32.57 -43.64
N SER A 380 -18.96 31.75 -42.81
CA SER A 380 -20.06 30.89 -43.31
C SER A 380 -21.24 30.82 -42.32
N ARG A 381 -22.48 30.63 -42.84
CA ARG A 381 -23.77 30.69 -42.11
C ARG A 381 -23.65 30.21 -40.66
N LYS A 382 -24.05 31.06 -39.71
CA LYS A 382 -24.04 30.80 -38.26
C LYS A 382 -24.81 29.51 -37.96
N ILE A 383 -24.11 28.41 -37.74
CA ILE A 383 -24.70 27.20 -37.16
C ILE A 383 -24.87 27.43 -35.65
N LYS A 384 -25.98 26.96 -35.08
CA LYS A 384 -26.08 26.87 -33.61
C LYS A 384 -25.29 25.62 -33.20
N VAL A 385 -24.38 25.75 -32.26
CA VAL A 385 -23.66 24.61 -31.68
C VAL A 385 -24.02 24.61 -30.20
N PRO A 386 -24.55 23.51 -29.64
CA PRO A 386 -24.77 23.40 -28.21
C PRO A 386 -23.47 23.67 -27.44
N GLU A 387 -23.57 24.37 -26.31
CA GLU A 387 -22.41 24.66 -25.45
C GLU A 387 -22.03 23.47 -24.56
N VAL A 388 -22.93 22.50 -24.44
CA VAL A 388 -22.84 21.35 -23.54
C VAL A 388 -23.30 20.09 -24.28
N LEU A 389 -22.70 18.94 -23.94
CA LEU A 389 -23.21 17.64 -24.38
C LEU A 389 -24.46 17.24 -23.57
N ASP A 390 -25.63 17.53 -24.13
CA ASP A 390 -26.95 17.17 -23.57
C ASP A 390 -27.49 15.85 -24.14
N GLU A 391 -28.66 15.41 -23.65
CA GLU A 391 -29.31 14.16 -24.08
C GLU A 391 -29.63 14.14 -25.58
N ASP A 392 -30.09 15.27 -26.14
CA ASP A 392 -30.45 15.37 -27.57
C ASP A 392 -29.21 15.26 -28.47
N LEU A 393 -28.10 15.91 -28.09
CA LEU A 393 -26.84 15.82 -28.82
C LEU A 393 -26.21 14.43 -28.68
N ALA A 394 -26.32 13.80 -27.51
CA ALA A 394 -25.88 12.43 -27.29
C ALA A 394 -26.70 11.41 -28.10
N GLU A 395 -28.03 11.59 -28.22
CA GLU A 395 -28.89 10.77 -29.08
C GLU A 395 -28.45 10.88 -30.56
N PHE A 396 -28.24 12.10 -31.05
CA PHE A 396 -27.76 12.33 -32.42
C PHE A 396 -26.37 11.72 -32.66
N LEU A 397 -25.46 11.86 -31.69
CA LEU A 397 -24.13 11.26 -31.74
C LEU A 397 -24.21 9.72 -31.79
N GLY A 398 -25.17 9.11 -31.09
CA GLY A 398 -25.44 7.67 -31.16
C GLY A 398 -25.80 7.21 -32.58
N TYR A 399 -26.74 7.89 -33.25
CA TYR A 399 -27.09 7.60 -34.65
C TYR A 399 -25.89 7.78 -35.60
N LEU A 400 -25.08 8.83 -35.38
CA LEU A 400 -23.88 9.08 -36.17
C LEU A 400 -22.79 8.02 -35.95
N MET A 401 -22.61 7.56 -34.71
CA MET A 401 -21.59 6.57 -34.33
C MET A 401 -21.98 5.13 -34.67
N ALA A 402 -23.26 4.81 -34.80
CA ALA A 402 -23.72 3.53 -35.33
C ALA A 402 -23.77 3.53 -36.87
N ASP A 403 -24.74 4.23 -37.45
CA ASP A 403 -25.07 4.19 -38.89
C ASP A 403 -24.51 5.35 -39.74
N GLY A 404 -23.81 6.28 -39.09
CA GLY A 404 -23.33 7.49 -39.75
C GLY A 404 -21.91 7.41 -40.35
N THR A 405 -21.61 8.38 -41.23
CA THR A 405 -20.31 8.62 -41.85
C THR A 405 -20.11 10.11 -42.12
N LEU A 406 -18.91 10.61 -41.87
CA LEU A 406 -18.50 11.96 -42.22
C LEU A 406 -17.86 11.98 -43.61
N LYS A 407 -18.52 12.62 -44.59
CA LYS A 407 -17.93 12.99 -45.87
C LYS A 407 -17.34 14.43 -45.74
N PRO A 408 -16.40 14.87 -46.60
CA PRO A 408 -15.69 16.16 -46.45
C PRO A 408 -16.56 17.42 -46.22
N ARG A 409 -17.83 17.40 -46.66
CA ARG A 409 -18.80 18.49 -46.45
C ARG A 409 -20.19 18.01 -46.03
N THR A 410 -20.35 16.73 -45.72
CA THR A 410 -21.68 16.13 -45.51
C THR A 410 -21.63 15.14 -44.36
N VAL A 411 -22.53 15.30 -43.39
CA VAL A 411 -22.84 14.26 -42.41
C VAL A 411 -23.91 13.35 -43.03
N ALA A 412 -23.62 12.07 -43.16
CA ALA A 412 -24.52 11.09 -43.75
C ALA A 412 -24.89 10.03 -42.71
N ILE A 413 -26.17 9.69 -42.55
CA ILE A 413 -26.65 8.60 -41.68
C ILE A 413 -27.46 7.62 -42.53
N TYR A 414 -27.12 6.35 -42.50
CA TYR A 414 -27.67 5.31 -43.38
C TYR A 414 -28.52 4.32 -42.60
N ASN A 415 -29.85 4.34 -42.76
CA ASN A 415 -30.71 3.36 -42.09
C ASN A 415 -31.99 3.12 -42.92
N ASN A 416 -32.45 1.87 -42.99
CA ASN A 416 -33.67 1.52 -43.73
C ASN A 416 -34.96 1.95 -43.00
N ASP A 417 -34.90 2.12 -41.67
CA ASP A 417 -36.01 2.66 -40.89
C ASP A 417 -36.09 4.19 -41.07
N GLU A 418 -37.14 4.62 -41.77
CA GLU A 418 -37.38 6.03 -42.05
C GLU A 418 -37.74 6.85 -40.80
N SER A 419 -38.24 6.20 -39.74
CA SER A 419 -38.58 6.87 -38.48
C SER A 419 -37.32 7.40 -37.77
N LEU A 420 -36.24 6.62 -37.78
CA LEU A 420 -34.94 6.99 -37.22
C LEU A 420 -34.29 8.13 -38.01
N LEU A 421 -34.35 8.07 -39.35
CA LEU A 421 -33.86 9.16 -40.20
C LEU A 421 -34.65 10.46 -40.00
N LYS A 422 -35.98 10.36 -39.79
CA LYS A 422 -36.82 11.53 -39.45
C LYS A 422 -36.46 12.10 -38.08
N ARG A 423 -36.21 11.25 -37.08
CA ARG A 423 -35.76 11.66 -35.74
C ARG A 423 -34.40 12.35 -35.78
N ALA A 424 -33.42 11.75 -36.46
CA ALA A 424 -32.11 12.35 -36.65
C ALA A 424 -32.19 13.70 -37.40
N ASN A 425 -33.06 13.82 -38.41
CA ASN A 425 -33.25 15.09 -39.13
C ASN A 425 -33.92 16.16 -38.26
N PHE A 426 -34.88 15.77 -37.41
CA PHE A 426 -35.47 16.65 -36.42
C PHE A 426 -34.42 17.16 -35.42
N LEU A 427 -33.60 16.27 -34.85
CA LEU A 427 -32.51 16.63 -33.95
C LEU A 427 -31.49 17.54 -34.63
N SER A 428 -31.13 17.26 -35.89
CA SER A 428 -30.24 18.13 -36.68
C SER A 428 -30.81 19.55 -36.83
N THR A 429 -32.12 19.66 -37.04
CA THR A 429 -32.80 20.95 -37.18
C THR A 429 -32.88 21.67 -35.82
N LYS A 430 -33.20 20.93 -34.74
CA LYS A 430 -33.32 21.46 -33.39
C LYS A 430 -31.99 21.96 -32.83
N LEU A 431 -30.94 21.12 -32.91
CA LEU A 431 -29.62 21.39 -32.34
C LEU A 431 -28.82 22.39 -33.20
N PHE A 432 -28.78 22.17 -34.51
CA PHE A 432 -27.86 22.90 -35.40
C PHE A 432 -28.54 23.92 -36.31
N GLY A 433 -29.87 23.93 -36.38
CA GLY A 433 -30.62 24.77 -37.32
C GLY A 433 -30.49 24.33 -38.77
N ILE A 434 -29.99 23.12 -39.04
CA ILE A 434 -29.76 22.59 -40.38
C ILE A 434 -30.68 21.40 -40.64
N LYS A 435 -31.50 21.51 -41.68
CA LYS A 435 -32.35 20.43 -42.17
C LYS A 435 -31.63 19.61 -43.24
N GLY A 436 -31.51 18.31 -43.02
CA GLY A 436 -30.98 17.36 -44.00
C GLY A 436 -32.04 16.87 -44.99
N LYS A 437 -31.58 16.29 -46.09
CA LYS A 437 -32.43 15.63 -47.10
C LYS A 437 -32.34 14.11 -46.92
N ILE A 438 -33.48 13.44 -46.84
CA ILE A 438 -33.54 11.98 -46.89
C ILE A 438 -33.58 11.57 -48.36
N VAL A 439 -32.62 10.76 -48.78
CA VAL A 439 -32.47 10.27 -50.15
C VAL A 439 -32.27 8.76 -50.15
N GLN A 440 -32.60 8.10 -51.26
CA GLN A 440 -32.25 6.70 -51.48
C GLN A 440 -30.84 6.65 -52.09
N GLU A 441 -29.83 6.16 -51.35
CA GLU A 441 -28.49 5.88 -51.90
C GLU A 441 -28.34 4.36 -52.12
N ARG A 442 -28.34 3.93 -53.39
CA ARG A 442 -28.30 2.51 -53.78
C ARG A 442 -29.46 1.71 -53.15
N THR A 443 -29.16 0.82 -52.20
CA THR A 443 -30.09 -0.11 -51.56
C THR A 443 -30.54 0.33 -50.16
N VAL A 444 -30.06 1.48 -49.65
CA VAL A 444 -30.33 1.94 -48.27
C VAL A 444 -30.75 3.42 -48.28
N LYS A 445 -31.72 3.80 -47.44
CA LYS A 445 -32.09 5.20 -47.23
C LYS A 445 -31.01 5.94 -46.43
N ALA A 446 -30.76 7.20 -46.79
CA ALA A 446 -29.72 8.00 -46.17
C ALA A 446 -30.22 9.42 -45.85
N LEU A 447 -29.94 9.92 -44.65
CA LEU A 447 -30.07 11.33 -44.30
C LEU A 447 -28.75 12.05 -44.63
N LEU A 448 -28.79 13.00 -45.57
CA LEU A 448 -27.64 13.82 -45.96
C LEU A 448 -27.79 15.25 -45.43
N ILE A 449 -26.85 15.66 -44.58
CA ILE A 449 -26.77 17.01 -44.00
C ILE A 449 -25.52 17.69 -44.55
N HIS A 450 -25.69 18.61 -45.50
CA HIS A 450 -24.58 19.33 -46.13
C HIS A 450 -24.14 20.52 -45.27
N SER A 451 -23.09 20.33 -44.48
CA SER A 451 -22.49 21.39 -43.67
C SER A 451 -21.05 21.04 -43.31
N LYS A 452 -20.09 21.77 -43.88
CA LYS A 452 -18.67 21.67 -43.50
C LYS A 452 -18.44 22.05 -42.02
N PRO A 453 -19.02 23.15 -41.49
CA PRO A 453 -18.97 23.47 -40.06
C PRO A 453 -19.40 22.33 -39.14
N LEU A 454 -20.44 21.59 -39.51
CA LEU A 454 -20.96 20.48 -38.71
C LEU A 454 -20.03 19.26 -38.76
N VAL A 455 -19.44 18.98 -39.93
CA VAL A 455 -18.40 17.95 -40.07
C VAL A 455 -17.18 18.28 -39.20
N ASP A 456 -16.73 19.53 -39.23
CA ASP A 456 -15.58 19.99 -38.42
C ASP A 456 -15.87 19.91 -36.92
N PHE A 457 -17.12 20.16 -36.49
CA PHE A 457 -17.56 19.99 -35.10
C PHE A 457 -17.50 18.53 -34.65
N PHE A 458 -18.13 17.61 -35.38
CA PHE A 458 -18.11 16.18 -35.01
C PHE A 458 -16.72 15.56 -35.11
N ARG A 459 -15.86 16.05 -36.03
CA ARG A 459 -14.45 15.68 -36.08
C ARG A 459 -13.75 16.02 -34.77
N LYS A 460 -13.95 17.24 -34.24
CA LYS A 460 -13.37 17.67 -32.96
C LYS A 460 -13.95 16.91 -31.77
N LEU A 461 -15.22 16.49 -31.85
CA LEU A 461 -15.87 15.65 -30.84
C LEU A 461 -15.42 14.17 -30.89
N GLY A 462 -14.51 13.80 -31.79
CA GLY A 462 -13.90 12.46 -31.84
C GLY A 462 -14.53 11.48 -32.83
N VAL A 463 -15.37 11.94 -33.77
CA VAL A 463 -15.94 11.07 -34.82
C VAL A 463 -14.94 10.87 -35.97
N PRO A 464 -14.54 9.62 -36.32
CA PRO A 464 -13.57 9.35 -37.38
C PRO A 464 -14.08 9.68 -38.80
N GLU A 465 -13.18 10.18 -39.67
CA GLU A 465 -13.49 10.46 -41.09
C GLU A 465 -13.47 9.21 -41.99
N SER A 466 -12.61 8.25 -41.68
CA SER A 466 -12.41 7.06 -42.50
C SER A 466 -12.41 5.79 -41.64
N LYS A 467 -12.96 4.71 -42.19
CA LYS A 467 -13.09 3.40 -41.54
C LYS A 467 -13.70 3.48 -40.12
N LYS A 468 -14.71 4.34 -39.92
CA LYS A 468 -15.38 4.59 -38.64
C LYS A 468 -15.70 3.30 -37.87
N ALA A 469 -16.29 2.32 -38.55
CA ALA A 469 -16.67 1.03 -37.97
C ALA A 469 -15.52 0.31 -37.24
N ARG A 470 -14.26 0.57 -37.58
CA ARG A 470 -13.07 -0.04 -36.96
C ARG A 470 -12.31 0.89 -36.01
N ASN A 471 -12.45 2.21 -36.17
CA ASN A 471 -11.57 3.19 -35.54
C ASN A 471 -12.26 4.10 -34.54
N TRP A 472 -13.58 3.98 -34.37
CA TRP A 472 -14.31 4.85 -33.46
C TRP A 472 -13.99 4.51 -32.00
N LYS A 473 -13.90 5.56 -31.18
CA LYS A 473 -13.65 5.50 -29.73
C LYS A 473 -14.77 6.27 -29.02
N ALA A 474 -15.09 5.91 -27.79
CA ALA A 474 -16.04 6.69 -26.99
C ALA A 474 -15.44 8.08 -26.72
N PRO A 475 -16.14 9.18 -27.07
CA PRO A 475 -15.63 10.53 -26.80
C PRO A 475 -15.44 10.78 -25.32
N ARG A 476 -14.41 11.55 -24.96
CA ARG A 476 -14.10 11.92 -23.57
C ARG A 476 -15.30 12.61 -22.93
N GLU A 477 -15.91 13.55 -23.65
CA GLU A 477 -17.06 14.32 -23.18
C GLU A 477 -18.22 13.40 -22.80
N LEU A 478 -18.45 12.33 -23.57
CA LEU A 478 -19.49 11.35 -23.30
C LEU A 478 -19.14 10.48 -22.07
N LEU A 479 -17.87 10.05 -21.95
CA LEU A 479 -17.39 9.28 -20.79
C LEU A 479 -17.50 10.07 -19.48
N LEU A 480 -17.40 11.39 -19.52
CA LEU A 480 -17.52 12.28 -18.36
C LEU A 480 -18.95 12.79 -18.12
N SER A 481 -19.88 12.56 -19.05
CA SER A 481 -21.25 13.05 -18.94
C SER A 481 -22.08 12.32 -17.86
N PRO A 482 -23.20 12.91 -17.42
CA PRO A 482 -24.13 12.28 -16.48
C PRO A 482 -24.78 11.00 -17.07
N PRO A 483 -25.29 10.09 -16.23
CA PRO A 483 -25.96 8.86 -16.68
C PRO A 483 -27.14 9.08 -17.65
N SER A 484 -27.86 10.20 -17.57
CA SER A 484 -28.97 10.51 -18.48
C SER A 484 -28.50 10.69 -19.93
N VAL A 485 -27.42 11.45 -20.12
CA VAL A 485 -26.77 11.71 -21.41
C VAL A 485 -26.18 10.42 -21.99
N VAL A 486 -25.48 9.63 -21.15
CA VAL A 486 -24.92 8.33 -21.55
C VAL A 486 -26.02 7.36 -21.99
N LYS A 487 -27.16 7.34 -21.27
CA LYS A 487 -28.32 6.52 -21.62
C LYS A 487 -28.93 6.91 -22.96
N ALA A 488 -29.05 8.21 -23.26
CA ALA A 488 -29.56 8.68 -24.55
C ALA A 488 -28.68 8.20 -25.73
N PHE A 489 -27.35 8.29 -25.57
CA PHE A 489 -26.40 7.76 -26.56
C PHE A 489 -26.52 6.25 -26.74
N ILE A 490 -26.50 5.47 -25.65
CA ILE A 490 -26.54 4.00 -25.72
C ILE A 490 -27.84 3.53 -26.36
N ASN A 491 -28.99 4.14 -26.03
CA ASN A 491 -30.27 3.78 -26.63
C ASN A 491 -30.29 4.04 -28.14
N ALA A 492 -29.79 5.20 -28.59
CA ALA A 492 -29.68 5.50 -30.01
C ALA A 492 -28.73 4.53 -30.73
N TYR A 493 -27.61 4.17 -30.09
CA TYR A 493 -26.65 3.22 -30.65
C TYR A 493 -27.24 1.80 -30.77
N ILE A 494 -27.95 1.31 -29.74
CA ILE A 494 -28.61 0.00 -29.73
C ILE A 494 -29.71 -0.08 -30.80
N VAL A 495 -30.47 0.98 -31.01
CA VAL A 495 -31.56 0.98 -32.01
C VAL A 495 -31.03 0.83 -33.43
N CYS A 496 -29.80 1.29 -33.70
CA CYS A 496 -29.14 1.15 -34.98
C CYS A 496 -28.38 -0.18 -35.13
N ASP A 497 -27.46 -0.46 -34.21
CA ASP A 497 -26.47 -1.56 -34.31
C ASP A 497 -26.80 -2.77 -33.40
N GLY A 498 -27.83 -2.67 -32.56
CA GLY A 498 -28.23 -3.69 -31.62
C GLY A 498 -29.22 -4.70 -32.19
N TYR A 499 -29.02 -5.97 -31.88
CA TYR A 499 -29.92 -7.07 -32.22
C TYR A 499 -30.54 -7.65 -30.95
N TYR A 500 -31.86 -7.77 -30.91
CA TYR A 500 -32.57 -8.39 -29.79
C TYR A 500 -32.84 -9.87 -30.05
N HIS A 501 -32.35 -10.74 -29.17
CA HIS A 501 -32.64 -12.17 -29.22
C HIS A 501 -33.88 -12.49 -28.40
N GLU A 502 -35.04 -12.61 -29.06
CA GLU A 502 -36.33 -12.88 -28.39
C GLU A 502 -36.32 -14.14 -27.53
N GLY A 503 -35.67 -15.22 -27.99
CA GLY A 503 -35.58 -16.48 -27.26
C GLY A 503 -34.65 -16.47 -26.03
N LYS A 504 -33.74 -15.49 -25.91
CA LYS A 504 -32.77 -15.39 -24.79
C LYS A 504 -32.98 -14.17 -23.90
N GLY A 505 -33.81 -13.21 -24.30
CA GLY A 505 -34.00 -11.96 -23.55
C GLY A 505 -32.71 -11.15 -23.41
N GLU A 506 -31.92 -11.08 -24.49
CA GLU A 506 -30.59 -10.45 -24.51
C GLU A 506 -30.50 -9.45 -25.68
N ILE A 507 -29.87 -8.29 -25.43
CA ILE A 507 -29.47 -7.35 -26.48
C ILE A 507 -28.02 -7.63 -26.84
N GLU A 508 -27.76 -7.87 -28.11
CA GLU A 508 -26.44 -8.11 -28.66
C GLU A 508 -26.01 -6.90 -29.51
N ILE A 509 -24.89 -6.29 -29.14
CA ILE A 509 -24.22 -5.25 -29.93
C ILE A 509 -22.97 -5.88 -30.53
N THR A 510 -22.79 -5.79 -31.84
CA THR A 510 -21.57 -6.27 -32.51
C THR A 510 -20.86 -5.10 -33.17
N THR A 511 -19.60 -4.87 -32.81
CA THR A 511 -18.79 -3.80 -33.39
C THR A 511 -17.45 -4.32 -33.90
N ALA A 512 -16.91 -3.68 -34.95
CA ALA A 512 -15.59 -4.02 -35.49
C ALA A 512 -14.47 -3.17 -34.85
N SER A 513 -14.81 -2.21 -33.98
CA SER A 513 -13.85 -1.38 -33.24
C SER A 513 -13.60 -1.97 -31.87
N GLU A 514 -12.37 -2.32 -31.56
CA GLU A 514 -11.99 -2.81 -30.23
C GLU A 514 -12.17 -1.72 -29.17
N GLU A 515 -11.63 -0.53 -29.45
CA GLU A 515 -11.72 0.62 -28.53
C GLU A 515 -13.15 1.13 -28.37
N GLY A 516 -13.96 1.05 -29.43
CA GLY A 516 -15.39 1.35 -29.36
C GLY A 516 -16.10 0.37 -28.42
N ALA A 517 -15.74 -0.91 -28.47
CA ALA A 517 -16.33 -1.94 -27.61
C ALA A 517 -15.92 -1.75 -26.12
N TYR A 518 -14.66 -1.41 -25.85
CA TYR A 518 -14.21 -1.08 -24.50
C TYR A 518 -14.87 0.20 -23.99
N GLY A 519 -14.95 1.24 -24.82
CA GLY A 519 -15.68 2.48 -24.49
C GLY A 519 -17.15 2.24 -24.14
N LEU A 520 -17.87 1.41 -24.92
CA LEU A 520 -19.24 0.99 -24.60
C LEU A 520 -19.33 0.27 -23.25
N SER A 521 -18.35 -0.55 -22.90
CA SER A 521 -18.31 -1.25 -21.61
C SER A 521 -18.17 -0.29 -20.42
N TYR A 522 -17.34 0.76 -20.55
CA TYR A 522 -17.23 1.83 -19.55
C TYR A 522 -18.51 2.68 -19.46
N LEU A 523 -19.15 3.00 -20.58
CA LEU A 523 -20.42 3.73 -20.61
C LEU A 523 -21.57 2.93 -19.98
N LEU A 524 -21.63 1.61 -20.22
CA LEU A 524 -22.59 0.72 -19.57
C LEU A 524 -22.36 0.65 -18.06
N ALA A 525 -21.10 0.60 -17.60
CA ALA A 525 -20.78 0.66 -16.18
C ALA A 525 -21.21 1.99 -15.52
N LYS A 526 -21.20 3.12 -16.23
CA LYS A 526 -21.79 4.37 -15.73
C LYS A 526 -23.31 4.30 -15.52
N LEU A 527 -24.01 3.46 -16.28
CA LEU A 527 -25.43 3.17 -16.07
C LEU A 527 -25.66 2.10 -14.99
N GLY A 528 -24.59 1.54 -14.42
CA GLY A 528 -24.66 0.37 -13.55
C GLY A 528 -25.16 -0.88 -14.28
N ILE A 529 -24.91 -0.98 -15.58
CA ILE A 529 -25.23 -2.14 -16.43
C ILE A 529 -23.93 -2.90 -16.67
N TYR A 530 -23.88 -4.15 -16.23
CA TYR A 530 -22.76 -5.04 -16.54
C TYR A 530 -23.11 -5.84 -17.81
N ALA A 531 -22.14 -5.99 -18.71
CA ALA A 531 -22.30 -6.69 -19.97
C ALA A 531 -21.26 -7.81 -20.12
N THR A 532 -21.55 -8.77 -20.99
CA THR A 532 -20.61 -9.84 -21.35
C THR A 532 -19.94 -9.50 -22.67
N PHE A 533 -18.62 -9.61 -22.70
CA PHE A 533 -17.79 -9.38 -23.87
C PHE A 533 -17.31 -10.71 -24.47
N ARG A 534 -17.46 -10.89 -25.78
CA ARG A 534 -16.94 -12.05 -26.51
C ARG A 534 -16.32 -11.63 -27.84
N LYS A 535 -15.18 -12.23 -28.19
CA LYS A 535 -14.60 -12.10 -29.53
C LYS A 535 -15.27 -13.12 -30.47
N LYS A 536 -15.62 -12.69 -31.68
CA LYS A 536 -16.21 -13.56 -32.72
C LYS A 536 -15.47 -13.34 -34.04
N GLN A 537 -15.03 -14.42 -34.67
CA GLN A 537 -14.50 -14.37 -36.04
C GLN A 537 -15.61 -14.63 -37.04
N ILE A 538 -15.77 -13.73 -38.01
CA ILE A 538 -16.72 -13.87 -39.12
C ILE A 538 -15.96 -13.66 -40.43
N LYS A 539 -15.90 -14.69 -41.27
CA LYS A 539 -15.21 -14.65 -42.59
C LYS A 539 -13.76 -14.12 -42.50
N GLY A 540 -12.99 -14.60 -41.51
CA GLY A 540 -11.59 -14.21 -41.30
C GLY A 540 -11.37 -12.80 -40.73
N LYS A 541 -12.43 -12.11 -40.28
CA LYS A 541 -12.35 -10.80 -39.63
C LYS A 541 -12.85 -10.90 -38.20
N GLU A 542 -12.16 -10.22 -37.28
CA GLU A 542 -12.53 -10.17 -35.87
C GLU A 542 -13.58 -9.10 -35.59
N TYR A 543 -14.58 -9.48 -34.79
CA TYR A 543 -15.65 -8.61 -34.30
C TYR A 543 -15.81 -8.80 -32.78
N TYR A 544 -16.26 -7.74 -32.13
CA TYR A 544 -16.47 -7.68 -30.68
C TYR A 544 -17.95 -7.67 -30.38
N ARG A 545 -18.41 -8.71 -29.68
CA ARG A 545 -19.80 -8.87 -29.26
C ARG A 545 -19.93 -8.44 -27.80
N ILE A 546 -20.80 -7.46 -27.55
CA ILE A 546 -21.23 -7.05 -26.22
C ILE A 546 -22.67 -7.52 -26.03
N ALA A 547 -22.91 -8.27 -24.98
CA ALA A 547 -24.20 -8.89 -24.71
C ALA A 547 -24.74 -8.38 -23.37
N ILE A 548 -25.93 -7.76 -23.42
CA ILE A 548 -26.63 -7.20 -22.26
C ILE A 548 -27.81 -8.11 -21.96
N SER A 549 -27.72 -8.82 -20.84
CA SER A 549 -28.73 -9.78 -20.39
C SER A 549 -29.30 -9.37 -19.03
N GLY A 550 -30.50 -9.87 -18.72
CA GLY A 550 -31.17 -9.67 -17.44
C GLY A 550 -32.19 -8.53 -17.44
N LYS A 551 -33.35 -8.78 -16.81
CA LYS A 551 -34.49 -7.87 -16.76
C LYS A 551 -34.11 -6.47 -16.23
N THR A 552 -33.40 -6.41 -15.11
CA THR A 552 -32.98 -5.15 -14.46
C THR A 552 -32.06 -4.30 -15.33
N ASN A 553 -31.19 -4.94 -16.12
CA ASN A 553 -30.30 -4.24 -17.07
C ASN A 553 -31.09 -3.65 -18.26
N LEU A 554 -32.09 -4.38 -18.76
CA LEU A 554 -32.98 -3.92 -19.84
C LEU A 554 -33.92 -2.79 -19.38
N GLU A 555 -34.42 -2.86 -18.13
CA GLU A 555 -35.24 -1.81 -17.53
C GLU A 555 -34.47 -0.50 -17.36
N LYS A 556 -33.18 -0.57 -16.99
CA LYS A 556 -32.30 0.62 -16.93
C LYS A 556 -32.16 1.31 -18.28
N LEU A 557 -32.24 0.57 -19.39
CA LEU A 557 -32.27 1.12 -20.76
C LEU A 557 -33.66 1.63 -21.19
N GLY A 558 -34.71 1.35 -20.42
CA GLY A 558 -36.08 1.78 -20.70
C GLY A 558 -36.90 0.80 -21.55
N ILE A 559 -36.43 -0.45 -21.68
CA ILE A 559 -37.08 -1.50 -22.49
C ILE A 559 -37.94 -2.37 -21.56
N LYS A 560 -39.26 -2.18 -21.56
CA LYS A 560 -40.22 -2.99 -20.77
C LYS A 560 -40.66 -4.23 -21.57
N ARG A 561 -40.15 -5.43 -21.27
CA ARG A 561 -40.61 -6.70 -21.88
C ARG A 561 -40.55 -7.88 -20.91
N GLU A 562 -41.40 -8.89 -21.12
CA GLU A 562 -41.45 -10.14 -20.35
C GLU A 562 -40.26 -11.06 -20.70
N THR A 563 -39.14 -10.91 -20.01
CA THR A 563 -38.02 -11.87 -20.08
C THR A 563 -38.06 -12.85 -18.92
N ARG A 564 -37.95 -14.16 -19.19
CA ARG A 564 -37.99 -15.26 -18.20
C ARG A 564 -36.63 -15.60 -17.54
N GLY A 565 -35.56 -14.84 -17.76
CA GLY A 565 -34.22 -15.21 -17.30
C GLY A 565 -33.70 -14.39 -16.12
N TYR A 566 -33.42 -15.06 -14.99
CA TYR A 566 -32.44 -14.56 -14.01
C TYR A 566 -31.05 -14.63 -14.64
N THR A 567 -30.21 -13.62 -14.38
CA THR A 567 -28.82 -13.59 -14.87
C THR A 567 -27.91 -14.21 -13.83
N ASN A 568 -27.28 -15.35 -14.14
CA ASN A 568 -26.29 -16.03 -13.27
C ASN A 568 -24.91 -15.31 -13.23
N ILE A 569 -24.87 -14.01 -13.46
CA ILE A 569 -23.63 -13.23 -13.58
C ILE A 569 -23.38 -12.40 -12.33
N ASP A 570 -24.39 -11.70 -11.80
CA ASP A 570 -24.32 -10.82 -10.62
C ASP A 570 -24.45 -11.62 -9.32
N ILE A 571 -23.56 -12.60 -9.19
CA ILE A 571 -23.49 -13.53 -8.07
C ILE A 571 -22.75 -12.87 -6.91
N VAL A 572 -23.34 -12.91 -5.73
CA VAL A 572 -22.69 -12.49 -4.49
C VAL A 572 -22.11 -13.72 -3.79
N PRO A 573 -20.80 -13.76 -3.52
CA PRO A 573 -20.20 -14.80 -2.67
C PRO A 573 -20.60 -14.53 -1.21
N VAL A 574 -21.52 -15.33 -0.67
CA VAL A 574 -22.07 -15.15 0.69
C VAL A 574 -21.83 -16.42 1.50
N GLU A 575 -21.35 -16.29 2.73
CA GLU A 575 -21.32 -17.40 3.69
C GLU A 575 -22.69 -17.57 4.35
N VAL A 576 -23.60 -18.23 3.63
CA VAL A 576 -24.99 -18.35 4.05
C VAL A 576 -25.12 -19.13 5.36
N GLU A 577 -24.31 -20.16 5.58
CA GLU A 577 -24.39 -21.02 6.77
C GLU A 577 -24.00 -20.28 8.07
N SER A 578 -22.94 -19.48 8.04
CA SER A 578 -22.45 -18.74 9.21
C SER A 578 -23.44 -17.64 9.61
N ILE A 579 -23.97 -16.92 8.62
CA ILE A 579 -24.99 -15.88 8.81
C ILE A 579 -26.29 -16.50 9.32
N TYR A 580 -26.76 -17.60 8.73
CA TYR A 580 -28.02 -18.25 9.08
C TYR A 580 -28.02 -18.86 10.49
N LYS A 581 -26.88 -19.42 10.94
CA LYS A 581 -26.71 -19.92 12.32
C LYS A 581 -26.74 -18.80 13.36
N ALA A 582 -26.14 -17.65 13.06
CA ALA A 582 -26.05 -16.52 13.99
C ALA A 582 -27.42 -15.86 14.28
N LEU A 583 -28.35 -15.91 13.33
CA LEU A 583 -29.66 -15.26 13.41
C LEU A 583 -30.78 -16.13 13.99
N GLY A 584 -30.50 -17.37 14.41
CA GLY A 584 -31.50 -18.23 15.03
C GLY A 584 -32.53 -18.87 14.07
N ARG A 585 -32.20 -19.02 12.78
CA ARG A 585 -33.00 -19.73 11.74
C ARG A 585 -34.40 -19.13 11.44
N PRO A 586 -34.52 -17.88 10.95
CA PRO A 586 -35.81 -17.27 10.59
C PRO A 586 -36.34 -17.81 9.23
N TYR A 587 -36.65 -19.10 9.15
CA TYR A 587 -37.09 -19.74 7.89
C TYR A 587 -38.40 -19.17 7.34
N SER A 588 -39.36 -18.86 8.22
CA SER A 588 -40.69 -18.37 7.83
C SER A 588 -40.64 -16.98 7.19
N GLU A 589 -39.79 -16.09 7.70
CA GLU A 589 -39.63 -14.71 7.21
C GLU A 589 -38.90 -14.68 5.86
N LEU A 590 -37.83 -15.48 5.73
CA LEU A 590 -37.10 -15.63 4.46
C LEU A 590 -37.98 -16.22 3.35
N LYS A 591 -38.82 -17.20 3.69
CA LYS A 591 -39.77 -17.79 2.73
C LYS A 591 -40.87 -16.78 2.32
N GLY A 592 -41.29 -15.89 3.23
CA GLY A 592 -42.23 -14.81 2.95
C GLY A 592 -41.73 -13.80 1.91
N GLU A 593 -40.42 -13.55 1.87
CA GLU A 593 -39.74 -12.69 0.87
C GLU A 593 -39.34 -13.43 -0.42
N GLY A 594 -39.70 -14.72 -0.53
CA GLY A 594 -39.40 -15.58 -1.68
C GLY A 594 -37.98 -16.14 -1.72
N ILE A 595 -37.31 -16.25 -0.56
CA ILE A 595 -35.93 -16.77 -0.45
C ILE A 595 -35.97 -18.19 0.13
N GLU A 596 -35.74 -19.19 -0.72
CA GLU A 596 -35.57 -20.58 -0.26
C GLU A 596 -34.15 -20.83 0.23
N ILE A 597 -33.93 -20.62 1.54
CA ILE A 597 -32.59 -20.69 2.16
C ILE A 597 -31.88 -22.05 1.98
N HIS A 598 -32.63 -23.15 1.84
CA HIS A 598 -32.09 -24.50 1.66
C HIS A 598 -31.25 -24.64 0.39
N ASN A 599 -31.63 -23.96 -0.71
CA ASN A 599 -30.90 -24.04 -1.98
C ASN A 599 -29.51 -23.41 -1.84
N TYR A 600 -29.42 -22.30 -1.11
CA TYR A 600 -28.17 -21.59 -0.86
C TYR A 600 -27.29 -22.27 0.19
N LEU A 601 -27.88 -22.94 1.18
CA LEU A 601 -27.14 -23.80 2.12
C LEU A 601 -26.51 -25.02 1.41
N ASN A 602 -27.13 -25.49 0.33
CA ASN A 602 -26.60 -26.57 -0.53
C ASN A 602 -25.57 -26.08 -1.57
N GLY A 603 -25.13 -24.82 -1.49
CA GLY A 603 -24.05 -24.28 -2.34
C GLY A 603 -24.50 -23.47 -3.56
N GLU A 604 -25.80 -23.19 -3.73
CA GLU A 604 -26.23 -22.21 -4.73
C GLU A 604 -25.79 -20.80 -4.32
N ASN A 605 -25.45 -19.96 -5.30
CA ASN A 605 -25.06 -18.59 -5.01
C ASN A 605 -26.25 -17.63 -5.16
N MET A 606 -26.34 -16.64 -4.27
CA MET A 606 -27.37 -15.60 -4.33
C MET A 606 -27.03 -14.57 -5.42
N THR A 607 -28.07 -14.06 -6.11
CA THR A 607 -27.93 -12.85 -6.93
C THR A 607 -27.87 -11.61 -6.03
N TYR A 608 -27.35 -10.49 -6.52
CA TYR A 608 -27.39 -9.21 -5.80
C TYR A 608 -28.81 -8.81 -5.35
N GLU A 609 -29.84 -9.01 -6.17
CA GLU A 609 -31.21 -8.66 -5.80
C GLU A 609 -31.76 -9.56 -4.68
N THR A 610 -31.50 -10.87 -4.76
CA THR A 610 -31.83 -11.82 -3.69
C THR A 610 -31.07 -11.47 -2.41
N PHE A 611 -29.76 -11.17 -2.54
CA PHE A 611 -28.92 -10.78 -1.42
C PHE A 611 -29.37 -9.45 -0.81
N ARG A 612 -29.82 -8.48 -1.60
CA ARG A 612 -30.33 -7.21 -1.07
C ARG A 612 -31.57 -7.42 -0.20
N LYS A 613 -32.50 -8.29 -0.61
CA LYS A 613 -33.67 -8.67 0.22
C LYS A 613 -33.23 -9.40 1.48
N PHE A 614 -32.29 -10.33 1.36
CA PHE A 614 -31.68 -11.04 2.49
C PHE A 614 -31.01 -10.07 3.47
N ALA A 615 -30.20 -9.13 2.98
CA ALA A 615 -29.44 -8.17 3.76
C ALA A 615 -30.34 -7.26 4.63
N LYS A 616 -31.54 -6.91 4.15
CA LYS A 616 -32.54 -6.15 4.93
C LYS A 616 -33.02 -6.90 6.16
N LEU A 617 -33.23 -8.21 6.03
CA LEU A 617 -33.68 -9.06 7.15
C LEU A 617 -32.56 -9.35 8.15
N VAL A 618 -31.31 -9.23 7.72
CA VAL A 618 -30.12 -9.68 8.44
C VAL A 618 -29.31 -8.51 9.03
N GLY A 619 -29.67 -7.26 8.72
CA GLY A 619 -28.93 -6.08 9.18
C GLY A 619 -27.63 -5.81 8.40
N LEU A 620 -27.50 -6.33 7.18
CA LEU A 620 -26.34 -6.13 6.28
C LEU A 620 -26.65 -5.14 5.14
N GLU A 621 -27.63 -4.25 5.33
CA GLU A 621 -28.07 -3.29 4.32
C GLU A 621 -26.93 -2.40 3.82
N GLU A 622 -26.01 -2.04 4.71
CA GLU A 622 -24.85 -1.21 4.39
C GLU A 622 -23.93 -1.90 3.35
N VAL A 623 -23.70 -3.20 3.48
CA VAL A 623 -22.90 -3.97 2.52
C VAL A 623 -23.55 -3.99 1.14
N ALA A 624 -24.87 -4.17 1.09
CA ALA A 624 -25.62 -4.17 -0.16
C ALA A 624 -25.60 -2.80 -0.84
N GLU A 625 -25.86 -1.72 -0.09
CA GLU A 625 -26.02 -0.36 -0.66
C GLU A 625 -24.69 0.37 -0.89
N ASN A 626 -23.69 0.19 -0.02
CA ASN A 626 -22.42 0.90 -0.11
C ASN A 626 -21.37 0.13 -0.92
N HIS A 627 -21.34 -1.21 -0.89
CA HIS A 627 -20.29 -1.99 -1.57
C HIS A 627 -20.81 -2.70 -2.83
N LEU A 628 -21.71 -3.68 -2.67
CA LEU A 628 -22.15 -4.58 -3.75
C LEU A 628 -23.00 -3.89 -4.85
N LYS A 629 -23.39 -2.64 -4.60
CA LYS A 629 -23.98 -1.74 -5.60
C LYS A 629 -22.94 -1.22 -6.61
N HIS A 630 -21.68 -1.11 -6.19
CA HIS A 630 -20.58 -0.51 -6.95
C HIS A 630 -19.57 -1.54 -7.46
N ILE A 631 -19.44 -2.67 -6.76
CA ILE A 631 -18.59 -3.80 -7.16
C ILE A 631 -19.42 -5.07 -7.41
N LEU A 632 -18.94 -5.94 -8.30
CA LEU A 632 -19.44 -7.29 -8.51
C LEU A 632 -18.27 -8.28 -8.49
N PHE A 633 -18.53 -9.55 -8.22
CA PHE A 633 -17.50 -10.58 -8.20
C PHE A 633 -17.60 -11.42 -9.48
N ASP A 634 -16.58 -11.32 -10.33
CA ASP A 634 -16.51 -12.03 -11.60
C ASP A 634 -15.56 -13.21 -11.53
N GLU A 635 -15.99 -14.33 -12.10
CA GLU A 635 -15.29 -15.62 -12.05
C GLU A 635 -14.18 -15.66 -13.09
N ILE A 636 -13.02 -16.15 -12.71
CA ILE A 636 -11.86 -16.29 -13.60
C ILE A 636 -11.95 -17.60 -14.37
N VAL A 637 -11.84 -17.53 -15.70
CA VAL A 637 -11.94 -18.70 -16.58
C VAL A 637 -10.60 -19.14 -17.13
N GLU A 638 -9.64 -18.22 -17.26
CA GLU A 638 -8.33 -18.50 -17.83
C GLU A 638 -7.27 -17.65 -17.12
N VAL A 639 -6.14 -18.27 -16.77
CA VAL A 639 -4.95 -17.60 -16.24
C VAL A 639 -3.76 -18.09 -17.05
N LYS A 640 -3.06 -17.18 -17.73
CA LYS A 640 -1.92 -17.48 -18.59
C LYS A 640 -0.69 -16.69 -18.14
N TYR A 641 0.41 -17.38 -17.91
CA TYR A 641 1.70 -16.75 -17.66
C TYR A 641 2.44 -16.50 -18.99
N ILE A 642 3.01 -15.31 -19.13
CA ILE A 642 3.78 -14.85 -20.29
C ILE A 642 5.20 -14.59 -19.81
N PRO A 643 6.17 -15.48 -20.10
CA PRO A 643 7.54 -15.41 -19.58
C PRO A 643 8.47 -14.48 -20.39
N GLU A 644 7.92 -13.48 -21.07
CA GLU A 644 8.67 -12.55 -21.92
C GLU A 644 8.82 -11.17 -21.26
N PRO A 645 9.99 -10.52 -21.36
CA PRO A 645 10.17 -9.15 -20.89
C PRO A 645 9.23 -8.18 -21.58
N GLN A 646 8.48 -7.39 -20.82
CA GLN A 646 7.52 -6.43 -21.34
C GLN A 646 7.57 -5.11 -20.57
N GLU A 647 7.34 -4.01 -21.27
CA GLU A 647 7.17 -2.70 -20.64
C GLU A 647 5.94 -2.72 -19.73
N VAL A 648 6.13 -2.27 -18.50
CA VAL A 648 5.09 -2.18 -17.49
C VAL A 648 4.97 -0.75 -16.99
N TYR A 649 3.78 -0.39 -16.57
CA TYR A 649 3.44 0.97 -16.16
C TYR A 649 2.68 0.92 -14.85
N ASP A 650 2.80 1.96 -14.03
CA ASP A 650 2.01 2.10 -12.81
C ASP A 650 1.63 3.56 -12.60
N ILE A 651 0.56 3.78 -11.85
CA ILE A 651 0.08 5.09 -11.44
C ILE A 651 -0.10 5.06 -9.94
N THR A 652 0.59 5.94 -9.23
CA THR A 652 0.40 6.06 -7.79
C THR A 652 -0.79 6.98 -7.50
N THR A 653 -1.82 6.39 -6.90
CA THR A 653 -3.06 7.08 -6.52
C THR A 653 -3.20 7.21 -5.01
N GLU A 654 -4.04 8.14 -4.56
CA GLU A 654 -4.34 8.33 -3.14
C GLU A 654 -4.79 7.02 -2.47
N THR A 655 -5.69 6.25 -3.07
CA THR A 655 -6.26 5.05 -2.43
C THR A 655 -5.46 3.76 -2.70
N HIS A 656 -4.25 3.87 -3.23
CA HIS A 656 -3.41 2.75 -3.66
C HIS A 656 -4.13 1.75 -4.57
N ASN A 657 -5.19 2.21 -5.25
CA ASN A 657 -5.95 1.44 -6.21
C ASN A 657 -6.50 2.33 -7.32
N PHE A 658 -6.80 1.75 -8.48
CA PHE A 658 -7.44 2.47 -9.58
C PHE A 658 -8.29 1.54 -10.45
N VAL A 659 -9.20 2.15 -11.21
CA VAL A 659 -10.06 1.48 -12.18
C VAL A 659 -9.37 1.44 -13.53
N GLY A 660 -9.04 0.24 -13.99
CA GLY A 660 -8.40 0.02 -15.27
C GLY A 660 -8.79 -1.30 -15.93
N GLY A 661 -8.30 -1.52 -17.15
CA GLY A 661 -8.53 -2.73 -17.93
C GLY A 661 -9.41 -2.51 -19.17
N ASN A 662 -9.53 -3.54 -20.00
CA ASN A 662 -10.38 -3.50 -21.20
C ASN A 662 -11.88 -3.31 -20.85
N MET A 663 -12.26 -3.75 -19.67
CA MET A 663 -13.50 -3.45 -18.99
C MET A 663 -13.17 -2.98 -17.57
N PRO A 664 -14.01 -2.13 -16.95
CA PRO A 664 -13.76 -1.59 -15.61
C PRO A 664 -13.43 -2.68 -14.57
N THR A 665 -12.20 -2.64 -14.04
CA THR A 665 -11.64 -3.59 -13.06
C THR A 665 -10.83 -2.84 -12.01
N LEU A 666 -10.76 -3.36 -10.78
CA LEU A 666 -10.04 -2.76 -9.66
C LEU A 666 -8.62 -3.35 -9.51
N LEU A 667 -7.60 -2.49 -9.35
CA LEU A 667 -6.16 -2.82 -9.36
C LEU A 667 -5.48 -2.20 -8.10
N HIS A 668 -4.47 -2.82 -7.46
CA HIS A 668 -3.95 -2.45 -6.10
C HIS A 668 -2.41 -2.30 -5.95
N ASN A 669 -1.89 -1.47 -4.99
CA ASN A 669 -0.46 -1.08 -4.74
C ASN A 669 0.06 -1.33 -3.26
N THR A 670 1.37 -1.63 -3.01
CA THR A 670 2.19 -1.83 -1.72
C THR A 670 2.12 -3.10 -0.76
N VAL A 671 3.25 -3.56 -0.10
CA VAL A 671 3.36 -4.68 0.94
C VAL A 671 4.53 -4.70 2.00
N THR A 672 5.76 -4.19 1.78
CA THR A 672 6.97 -4.78 2.45
C THR A 672 7.24 -4.51 3.93
N GLN A 673 6.94 -3.34 4.52
CA GLN A 673 7.38 -3.04 5.90
C GLN A 673 6.51 -3.67 7.01
N HIS A 674 5.25 -3.99 6.73
CA HIS A 674 4.29 -4.48 7.73
C HIS A 674 4.71 -5.84 8.33
N GLN A 675 5.46 -6.66 7.59
CA GLN A 675 5.87 -7.99 8.04
C GLN A 675 6.88 -7.95 9.20
N LEU A 676 7.83 -7.01 9.16
CA LEU A 676 8.81 -6.87 10.24
C LEU A 676 8.13 -6.42 11.54
N ALA A 677 7.16 -5.51 11.44
CA ALA A 677 6.41 -5.03 12.61
C ALA A 677 5.57 -6.15 13.23
N LYS A 678 4.97 -6.99 12.37
CA LYS A 678 4.08 -8.08 12.77
C LYS A 678 4.82 -9.24 13.44
N TRP A 679 5.96 -9.65 12.89
CA TRP A 679 6.60 -10.92 13.24
C TRP A 679 7.87 -10.79 14.10
N SER A 680 8.38 -9.58 14.30
CA SER A 680 9.51 -9.38 15.22
C SER A 680 9.18 -9.85 16.63
N ASP A 681 10.14 -10.54 17.25
CA ASP A 681 10.06 -11.04 18.63
C ASP A 681 10.37 -9.95 19.68
N ALA A 682 10.27 -8.69 19.30
CA ALA A 682 10.32 -7.54 20.20
C ALA A 682 9.06 -7.51 21.08
N GLU A 683 9.24 -7.05 22.32
CA GLU A 683 8.15 -6.93 23.29
C GLU A 683 7.34 -5.66 23.06
N VAL A 684 7.99 -4.58 22.62
CA VAL A 684 7.33 -3.31 22.26
C VAL A 684 7.80 -2.88 20.87
N VAL A 685 6.86 -2.40 20.05
CA VAL A 685 7.15 -1.84 18.73
C VAL A 685 6.87 -0.34 18.76
N VAL A 686 7.81 0.47 18.30
CA VAL A 686 7.62 1.91 18.09
C VAL A 686 7.72 2.18 16.60
N TYR A 687 6.61 2.56 15.98
CA TYR A 687 6.57 2.86 14.54
C TYR A 687 6.49 4.37 14.34
N ILE A 688 7.38 4.90 13.51
CA ILE A 688 7.46 6.32 13.18
C ILE A 688 7.22 6.48 11.68
N GLY A 689 6.04 6.96 11.32
CA GLY A 689 5.70 7.45 9.98
C GLY A 689 6.18 8.88 9.80
N CYS A 690 7.40 9.07 9.34
CA CYS A 690 8.05 10.34 9.07
C CYS A 690 7.95 10.72 7.59
N GLY A 691 7.07 11.67 7.27
CA GLY A 691 6.94 12.26 5.95
C GLY A 691 6.30 11.34 4.90
N GLU A 692 5.67 10.26 5.34
CA GLU A 692 4.99 9.29 4.49
C GLU A 692 3.55 9.71 4.15
N ARG A 693 2.90 8.99 3.24
CA ARG A 693 1.54 9.36 2.81
C ARG A 693 0.54 9.08 3.93
N GLY A 694 -0.44 9.98 4.08
CA GLY A 694 -1.51 9.81 5.06
C GLY A 694 -2.31 8.51 4.90
N ASN A 695 -2.43 8.01 3.66
CA ASN A 695 -3.13 6.74 3.40
C ASN A 695 -2.29 5.53 3.84
N GLU A 696 -0.98 5.52 3.61
CA GLU A 696 -0.07 4.47 4.13
C GLU A 696 -0.15 4.40 5.66
N MET A 697 -0.19 5.56 6.33
CA MET A 697 -0.41 5.62 7.77
C MET A 697 -1.81 5.17 8.18
N THR A 698 -2.83 5.44 7.37
CA THR A 698 -4.21 4.99 7.65
C THR A 698 -4.32 3.47 7.53
N ASP A 699 -3.66 2.87 6.54
CA ASP A 699 -3.62 1.41 6.36
C ASP A 699 -2.96 0.73 7.57
N VAL A 700 -1.85 1.27 8.06
CA VAL A 700 -1.21 0.80 9.32
C VAL A 700 -2.20 0.86 10.49
N LEU A 701 -2.95 1.96 10.60
CA LEU A 701 -3.94 2.16 11.65
C LEU A 701 -5.14 1.22 11.55
N GLU A 702 -5.57 0.84 10.34
CA GLU A 702 -6.68 -0.09 10.12
C GLU A 702 -6.27 -1.56 10.24
N GLU A 703 -5.05 -1.91 9.84
CA GLU A 703 -4.54 -3.28 9.85
C GLU A 703 -4.06 -3.71 11.23
N PHE A 704 -3.29 -2.89 11.94
CA PHE A 704 -2.62 -3.28 13.18
C PHE A 704 -3.58 -3.73 14.31
N PRO A 705 -4.79 -3.14 14.46
CA PRO A 705 -5.78 -3.65 15.41
C PRO A 705 -6.37 -5.02 15.01
N LYS A 706 -6.44 -5.34 13.72
CA LYS A 706 -6.97 -6.60 13.19
C LYS A 706 -5.93 -7.73 13.24
N LEU A 707 -4.65 -7.36 13.13
CA LEU A 707 -3.52 -8.28 13.18
C LEU A 707 -3.31 -8.78 14.61
N LYS A 708 -3.33 -10.10 14.78
CA LYS A 708 -3.03 -10.75 16.05
C LYS A 708 -1.56 -11.12 16.11
N ASP A 709 -0.94 -10.86 17.25
CA ASP A 709 0.38 -11.35 17.60
C ASP A 709 0.31 -12.89 17.71
N PRO A 710 1.15 -13.64 16.97
CA PRO A 710 1.16 -15.11 16.97
C PRO A 710 1.55 -15.71 18.33
N ARG A 711 2.33 -14.99 19.13
CA ARG A 711 2.83 -15.46 20.44
C ARG A 711 1.77 -15.32 21.52
N THR A 712 1.04 -14.21 21.50
CA THR A 712 0.10 -13.84 22.58
C THR A 712 -1.36 -14.03 22.19
N GLY A 713 -1.68 -14.13 20.89
CA GLY A 713 -3.04 -14.19 20.37
C GLY A 713 -3.82 -12.87 20.47
N LYS A 714 -3.18 -11.80 20.95
CA LYS A 714 -3.76 -10.47 21.19
C LYS A 714 -3.46 -9.51 20.03
N PRO A 715 -4.23 -8.42 19.84
CA PRO A 715 -3.96 -7.43 18.81
C PRO A 715 -2.55 -6.84 18.88
N LEU A 716 -1.89 -6.65 17.73
CA LEU A 716 -0.55 -6.08 17.63
C LEU A 716 -0.48 -4.66 18.21
N MET A 717 -1.60 -3.92 18.15
CA MET A 717 -1.72 -2.58 18.71
C MET A 717 -1.45 -2.53 20.23
N GLU A 718 -1.74 -3.60 20.98
CA GLU A 718 -1.53 -3.65 22.45
C GLU A 718 -0.05 -3.61 22.88
N ARG A 719 0.89 -3.76 21.93
CA ARG A 719 2.33 -3.63 22.16
C ARG A 719 2.99 -2.57 21.28
N THR A 720 2.20 -1.73 20.62
CA THR A 720 2.70 -0.78 19.62
C THR A 720 2.40 0.66 20.03
N VAL A 721 3.38 1.55 19.80
CA VAL A 721 3.20 3.00 19.83
C VAL A 721 3.39 3.53 18.41
N LEU A 722 2.42 4.31 17.92
CA LEU A 722 2.45 4.87 16.57
C LEU A 722 2.69 6.38 16.64
N ILE A 723 3.68 6.86 15.89
CA ILE A 723 3.93 8.28 15.69
C ILE A 723 3.73 8.57 14.20
N ALA A 724 2.77 9.42 13.88
CA ALA A 724 2.42 9.77 12.52
C ALA A 724 2.71 11.26 12.28
N ASN A 725 3.62 11.53 11.35
CA ASN A 725 3.85 12.86 10.79
C ASN A 725 3.83 12.77 9.27
N THR A 726 2.66 12.93 8.68
CA THR A 726 2.46 12.74 7.24
C THR A 726 3.21 13.78 6.39
N SER A 727 3.34 13.52 5.09
CA SER A 727 4.05 14.38 4.14
C SER A 727 3.52 15.82 4.10
N ASN A 728 2.21 16.03 4.31
CA ASN A 728 1.54 17.32 4.36
C ASN A 728 1.53 17.98 5.76
N MET A 729 2.07 17.32 6.78
CA MET A 729 2.28 17.93 8.09
C MET A 729 3.57 18.78 8.11
N PRO A 730 3.71 19.71 9.06
CA PRO A 730 4.85 20.62 9.13
C PRO A 730 6.19 19.91 9.02
N VAL A 731 7.07 20.45 8.17
CA VAL A 731 8.39 19.86 7.85
C VAL A 731 9.25 19.73 9.10
N ALA A 732 9.25 20.73 9.97
CA ALA A 732 9.96 20.72 11.23
C ALA A 732 9.52 19.57 12.16
N ALA A 733 8.24 19.18 12.13
CA ALA A 733 7.70 18.13 12.98
C ALA A 733 8.19 16.72 12.57
N ARG A 734 8.75 16.57 11.35
CA ARG A 734 9.42 15.34 10.90
C ARG A 734 10.68 15.04 11.71
N GLU A 735 11.46 16.07 12.04
CA GLU A 735 12.62 15.91 12.92
C GLU A 735 12.15 15.54 14.33
N ALA A 736 11.14 16.23 14.85
CA ALA A 736 10.60 15.99 16.16
C ALA A 736 10.03 14.56 16.32
N SER A 737 9.39 14.00 15.28
CA SER A 737 8.80 12.66 15.33
C SER A 737 9.86 11.57 15.53
N ILE A 738 11.01 11.69 14.85
CA ILE A 738 12.16 10.78 14.98
C ILE A 738 12.70 10.80 16.42
N TYR A 739 12.96 11.98 16.98
CA TYR A 739 13.48 12.11 18.35
C TYR A 739 12.45 11.70 19.42
N THR A 740 11.18 11.96 19.18
CA THR A 740 10.09 11.54 20.07
C THR A 740 10.03 10.02 20.13
N GLY A 741 10.03 9.34 18.97
CA GLY A 741 9.94 7.88 18.91
C GLY A 741 11.13 7.16 19.53
N ILE A 742 12.36 7.60 19.26
CA ILE A 742 13.54 7.00 19.88
C ILE A 742 13.56 7.21 21.40
N THR A 743 13.05 8.34 21.90
CA THR A 743 12.98 8.61 23.35
C THR A 743 11.93 7.71 24.03
N ILE A 744 10.80 7.45 23.37
CA ILE A 744 9.81 6.47 23.84
C ILE A 744 10.41 5.05 23.80
N ALA A 745 11.15 4.69 22.76
CA ALA A 745 11.81 3.39 22.67
C ALA A 745 12.86 3.20 23.79
N GLU A 746 13.67 4.22 24.07
CA GLU A 746 14.61 4.21 25.19
C GLU A 746 13.91 4.08 26.55
N TYR A 747 12.73 4.66 26.72
CA TYR A 747 11.97 4.55 27.96
C TYR A 747 11.51 3.11 28.24
N PHE A 748 10.95 2.43 27.23
CA PHE A 748 10.59 1.01 27.37
C PHE A 748 11.84 0.12 27.54
N ARG A 749 12.96 0.47 26.90
CA ARG A 749 14.26 -0.19 27.14
C ARG A 749 14.71 -0.06 28.59
N ASP A 750 14.55 1.10 29.21
CA ASP A 750 14.94 1.33 30.62
C ASP A 750 14.11 0.47 31.60
N MET A 751 12.90 0.04 31.21
CA MET A 751 12.11 -0.95 31.96
C MET A 751 12.65 -2.38 31.84
N GLY A 752 13.62 -2.62 30.96
CA GLY A 752 14.18 -3.93 30.64
C GLY A 752 13.48 -4.63 29.48
N TYR A 753 12.72 -3.92 28.63
CA TYR A 753 12.09 -4.51 27.45
C TYR A 753 13.03 -4.50 26.23
N ASN A 754 12.77 -5.43 25.31
CA ASN A 754 13.34 -5.42 23.97
C ASN A 754 12.42 -4.69 23.02
N VAL A 755 12.88 -3.54 22.52
CA VAL A 755 12.09 -2.64 21.69
C VAL A 755 12.59 -2.68 20.25
N ALA A 756 11.67 -2.75 19.30
CA ALA A 756 11.96 -2.52 17.88
C ALA A 756 11.41 -1.16 17.45
N LEU A 757 12.27 -0.28 16.97
CA LEU A 757 11.91 1.02 16.41
C LEU A 757 11.99 0.97 14.89
N MET A 758 10.90 1.32 14.23
CA MET A 758 10.80 1.43 12.77
C MET A 758 10.66 2.89 12.38
N ALA A 759 11.58 3.38 11.56
CA ALA A 759 11.56 4.74 11.06
C ALA A 759 11.33 4.76 9.55
N ASP A 760 10.11 5.11 9.15
CA ASP A 760 9.65 5.15 7.76
C ASP A 760 9.23 6.57 7.38
N SER A 761 10.02 7.38 6.69
CA SER A 761 11.40 7.12 6.25
C SER A 761 12.40 8.15 6.76
N THR A 762 13.62 7.69 7.00
CA THR A 762 14.73 8.54 7.45
C THR A 762 15.19 9.53 6.36
N SER A 763 14.92 9.24 5.08
CA SER A 763 15.16 10.16 3.96
C SER A 763 14.31 11.43 4.05
N ARG A 764 13.03 11.32 4.43
CA ARG A 764 12.14 12.49 4.59
C ARG A 764 12.55 13.37 5.76
N TRP A 765 13.15 12.78 6.79
CA TRP A 765 13.79 13.53 7.86
C TRP A 765 15.04 14.29 7.35
N ALA A 766 15.91 13.64 6.59
CA ALA A 766 17.08 14.30 6.00
C ALA A 766 16.68 15.44 5.05
N GLU A 767 15.63 15.28 4.25
CA GLU A 767 15.06 16.35 3.42
C GLU A 767 14.55 17.53 4.26
N ALA A 768 13.92 17.25 5.41
CA ALA A 768 13.49 18.30 6.33
C ALA A 768 14.68 19.10 6.85
N LEU A 769 15.78 18.42 7.21
CA LEU A 769 17.03 19.08 7.61
C LEU A 769 17.62 19.93 6.48
N ARG A 770 17.58 19.44 5.23
CA ARG A 770 17.99 20.20 4.04
C ARG A 770 17.15 21.48 3.87
N GLU A 771 15.84 21.39 4.02
CA GLU A 771 14.96 22.55 3.91
C GLU A 771 15.23 23.57 5.01
N ILE A 772 15.35 23.13 6.28
CA ILE A 772 15.64 24.01 7.43
C ILE A 772 17.00 24.69 7.25
N SER A 773 18.03 23.95 6.84
CA SER A 773 19.37 24.48 6.56
C SER A 773 19.35 25.55 5.46
N GLY A 774 18.61 25.31 4.36
CA GLY A 774 18.43 26.28 3.30
C GLY A 774 17.73 27.57 3.75
N ARG A 775 16.74 27.46 4.65
CA ARG A 775 16.04 28.62 5.25
C ARG A 775 16.91 29.40 6.24
N LEU A 776 17.84 28.72 6.89
CA LEU A 776 18.85 29.32 7.77
C LEU A 776 20.00 29.98 7.02
N GLU A 777 20.02 29.86 5.69
CA GLU A 777 21.09 30.35 4.81
C GLU A 777 22.47 29.75 5.21
N GLU A 778 22.45 28.51 5.68
CA GLU A 778 23.68 27.76 5.97
C GLU A 778 24.34 27.30 4.67
N MET A 779 25.67 27.17 4.68
CA MET A 779 26.38 26.65 3.52
C MET A 779 25.97 25.18 3.28
N PRO A 780 25.44 24.84 2.10
CA PRO A 780 25.06 23.47 1.79
C PRO A 780 26.30 22.60 1.60
N GLY A 781 26.19 21.34 2.03
CA GLY A 781 27.10 20.26 1.68
C GLY A 781 26.68 19.56 0.38
N GLU A 782 26.94 18.26 0.31
CA GLU A 782 26.58 17.42 -0.84
C GLU A 782 25.07 17.41 -1.07
N GLU A 783 24.65 17.55 -2.34
CA GLU A 783 23.24 17.58 -2.78
C GLU A 783 22.31 18.56 -2.03
N GLY A 784 22.90 19.62 -1.45
CA GLY A 784 22.17 20.62 -0.70
C GLY A 784 21.93 20.29 0.77
N TYR A 785 22.29 19.09 1.25
CA TYR A 785 22.12 18.71 2.65
C TYR A 785 23.06 19.51 3.58
N PRO A 786 22.70 19.70 4.86
CA PRO A 786 23.59 20.38 5.81
C PRO A 786 24.86 19.57 6.06
N ALA A 787 25.97 20.26 6.36
CA ALA A 787 27.24 19.63 6.71
C ALA A 787 27.16 18.71 7.95
N TYR A 788 26.17 18.92 8.83
CA TYR A 788 25.92 18.10 10.03
C TYR A 788 24.97 16.91 9.80
N LEU A 789 24.58 16.60 8.57
CA LEU A 789 23.72 15.43 8.27
C LEU A 789 24.33 14.14 8.83
N ALA A 790 25.62 13.91 8.58
CA ALA A 790 26.32 12.70 9.00
C ALA A 790 26.33 12.54 10.53
N SER A 791 26.59 13.61 11.28
CA SER A 791 26.61 13.56 12.74
C SER A 791 25.20 13.36 13.32
N LYS A 792 24.16 13.92 12.70
CA LYS A 792 22.77 13.72 13.12
C LYS A 792 22.29 12.29 12.91
N ILE A 793 22.59 11.69 11.76
CA ILE A 793 22.30 10.29 11.48
C ILE A 793 23.05 9.39 12.48
N ALA A 794 24.34 9.67 12.72
CA ALA A 794 25.13 8.92 13.68
C ALA A 794 24.58 9.01 15.11
N GLU A 795 24.24 10.23 15.57
CA GLU A 795 23.63 10.47 16.88
C GLU A 795 22.33 9.67 17.06
N PHE A 796 21.49 9.60 16.02
CA PHE A 796 20.25 8.84 16.05
C PHE A 796 20.49 7.32 16.17
N TYR A 797 21.32 6.74 15.30
CA TYR A 797 21.56 5.30 15.32
C TYR A 797 22.38 4.84 16.54
N GLU A 798 23.25 5.68 17.11
CA GLU A 798 24.02 5.35 18.33
C GLU A 798 23.17 5.27 19.61
N ARG A 799 21.96 5.85 19.60
CA ARG A 799 20.97 5.66 20.67
C ARG A 799 20.43 4.24 20.72
N ALA A 800 20.50 3.51 19.60
CA ALA A 800 20.25 2.07 19.58
C ALA A 800 21.33 1.31 20.37
N GLY A 801 20.95 0.17 20.93
CA GLY A 801 21.87 -0.63 21.72
C GLY A 801 21.18 -1.56 22.70
N ARG A 802 21.89 -2.63 23.05
CA ARG A 802 21.61 -3.44 24.24
C ARG A 802 22.33 -2.78 25.41
N VAL A 803 21.64 -2.55 26.52
CA VAL A 803 22.20 -1.82 27.66
C VAL A 803 21.82 -2.47 28.97
N LYS A 804 22.71 -2.33 29.96
CA LYS A 804 22.38 -2.54 31.35
C LYS A 804 21.73 -1.27 31.89
N THR A 805 20.46 -1.36 32.29
CA THR A 805 19.65 -0.20 32.68
C THR A 805 20.14 0.39 34.00
N LEU A 806 19.72 1.63 34.29
CA LEU A 806 19.85 2.17 35.64
C LEU A 806 18.94 1.40 36.62
N GLY A 807 19.18 1.60 37.92
CA GLY A 807 18.51 0.90 39.02
C GLY A 807 19.50 0.05 39.83
N SER A 808 19.07 -0.45 40.97
CA SER A 808 19.73 -1.46 41.80
C SER A 808 19.70 -2.83 41.12
N ASP A 809 18.69 -3.07 40.29
CA ASP A 809 18.56 -4.30 39.50
C ASP A 809 19.57 -4.34 38.34
N ASP A 810 20.00 -5.54 37.99
CA ASP A 810 20.85 -5.81 36.82
C ASP A 810 20.00 -6.12 35.57
N ARG A 811 18.97 -5.29 35.33
CA ARG A 811 18.07 -5.41 34.18
C ARG A 811 18.80 -5.07 32.88
N ILE A 812 18.49 -5.82 31.83
CA ILE A 812 19.02 -5.63 30.48
C ILE A 812 17.84 -5.30 29.57
N GLY A 813 17.94 -4.18 28.86
CA GLY A 813 17.00 -3.78 27.82
C GLY A 813 17.70 -3.61 26.47
N SER A 814 16.93 -3.56 25.39
CA SER A 814 17.50 -3.28 24.07
C SER A 814 16.60 -2.41 23.20
N VAL A 815 17.20 -1.57 22.36
CA VAL A 815 16.51 -0.83 21.29
C VAL A 815 17.15 -1.19 19.97
N SER A 816 16.40 -1.88 19.12
CA SER A 816 16.80 -2.22 17.76
C SER A 816 16.19 -1.21 16.81
N VAL A 817 17.01 -0.53 16.02
CA VAL A 817 16.54 0.51 15.08
C VAL A 817 16.59 -0.04 13.66
N ILE A 818 15.46 0.08 12.96
CA ILE A 818 15.30 -0.28 11.55
C ILE A 818 14.86 0.99 10.82
N GLY A 819 15.76 1.56 10.02
CA GLY A 819 15.49 2.76 9.23
C GLY A 819 15.21 2.41 7.77
N ALA A 820 14.06 2.85 7.26
CA ALA A 820 13.83 2.87 5.83
C ALA A 820 14.55 4.08 5.22
N VAL A 821 15.29 3.83 4.15
CA VAL A 821 15.97 4.87 3.38
C VAL A 821 15.41 4.80 1.96
N SER A 822 14.90 5.92 1.47
CA SER A 822 14.28 6.00 0.15
C SER A 822 15.14 6.93 -0.71
N PRO A 823 16.26 6.43 -1.29
CA PRO A 823 17.09 7.24 -2.16
C PRO A 823 16.27 7.72 -3.37
N PRO A 824 16.45 8.98 -3.80
CA PRO A 824 15.91 9.41 -5.07
C PRO A 824 16.51 8.54 -6.16
N GLY A 825 15.68 7.86 -6.95
CA GLY A 825 16.24 7.13 -8.07
C GLY A 825 16.99 5.86 -7.66
N GLY A 826 16.65 5.18 -6.55
CA GLY A 826 17.32 3.93 -6.14
C GLY A 826 18.82 4.04 -5.81
N ASP A 827 19.41 5.22 -5.99
CA ASP A 827 20.85 5.43 -5.99
C ASP A 827 21.44 5.27 -4.60
N LEU A 828 22.25 4.23 -4.43
CA LEU A 828 22.95 3.98 -3.18
C LEU A 828 24.04 5.03 -2.90
N SER A 829 24.44 5.83 -3.89
CA SER A 829 25.42 6.91 -3.74
C SER A 829 24.87 8.16 -3.04
N ASP A 830 23.54 8.26 -2.87
CA ASP A 830 22.86 9.35 -2.17
C ASP A 830 23.48 9.62 -0.78
N PRO A 831 23.69 10.89 -0.38
CA PRO A 831 24.34 11.23 0.89
C PRO A 831 23.63 10.64 2.13
N VAL A 832 22.31 10.49 2.11
CA VAL A 832 21.54 9.90 3.22
C VAL A 832 21.84 8.41 3.32
N VAL A 833 21.86 7.70 2.20
CA VAL A 833 22.21 6.27 2.14
C VAL A 833 23.65 6.07 2.62
N GLN A 834 24.61 6.80 2.06
CA GLN A 834 26.03 6.66 2.39
C GLN A 834 26.31 6.96 3.87
N ASN A 835 25.74 8.03 4.42
CA ASN A 835 25.89 8.35 5.84
C ASN A 835 25.21 7.33 6.76
N THR A 836 24.08 6.76 6.33
CA THR A 836 23.41 5.68 7.06
C THR A 836 24.29 4.42 7.07
N LEU A 837 24.80 4.01 5.91
CA LEU A 837 25.66 2.84 5.73
C LEU A 837 26.94 2.89 6.58
N ARG A 838 27.48 4.08 6.83
CA ARG A 838 28.66 4.26 7.70
C ARG A 838 28.39 3.92 9.17
N VAL A 839 27.14 3.97 9.62
CA VAL A 839 26.76 3.82 11.03
C VAL A 839 26.02 2.52 11.28
N VAL A 840 25.17 2.08 10.35
CA VAL A 840 24.43 0.83 10.51
C VAL A 840 25.33 -0.38 10.30
N LYS A 841 25.05 -1.46 11.03
CA LYS A 841 25.80 -2.72 10.92
C LYS A 841 25.12 -3.75 10.02
N VAL A 842 23.86 -3.50 9.66
CA VAL A 842 23.07 -4.37 8.79
C VAL A 842 22.50 -3.55 7.66
N PHE A 843 22.56 -4.12 6.47
CA PHE A 843 22.06 -3.53 5.25
C PHE A 843 21.24 -4.56 4.49
N TRP A 844 19.94 -4.28 4.31
CA TRP A 844 19.03 -5.11 3.52
C TRP A 844 18.71 -4.40 2.21
N ALA A 845 19.53 -4.65 1.20
CA ALA A 845 19.35 -4.07 -0.12
C ALA A 845 18.10 -4.66 -0.80
N LEU A 846 17.04 -3.87 -0.93
CA LEU A 846 15.89 -4.28 -1.71
C LEU A 846 16.18 -4.10 -3.19
N ASP A 847 15.86 -5.13 -3.97
CA ASP A 847 16.19 -5.23 -5.38
C ASP A 847 14.92 -5.34 -6.24
N ALA A 848 14.79 -4.41 -7.18
CA ALA A 848 13.66 -4.35 -8.09
C ALA A 848 13.61 -5.55 -9.05
N ASP A 849 14.74 -6.08 -9.52
CA ASP A 849 14.80 -7.26 -10.39
C ASP A 849 14.26 -8.50 -9.66
N LEU A 850 14.62 -8.68 -8.38
CA LEU A 850 14.11 -9.77 -7.55
C LEU A 850 12.60 -9.65 -7.34
N ALA A 851 12.12 -8.45 -7.03
CA ALA A 851 10.68 -8.17 -6.91
C ALA A 851 9.94 -8.48 -8.23
N ARG A 852 10.49 -8.03 -9.38
CA ARG A 852 9.95 -8.30 -10.72
C ARG A 852 9.92 -9.80 -11.05
N ARG A 853 10.92 -10.56 -10.60
CA ARG A 853 10.97 -12.04 -10.69
C ARG A 853 10.10 -12.78 -9.67
N ARG A 854 9.29 -12.07 -8.88
CA ARG A 854 8.42 -12.63 -7.81
C ARG A 854 9.19 -13.28 -6.66
N HIS A 855 10.46 -12.95 -6.51
CA HIS A 855 11.28 -13.44 -5.42
C HIS A 855 11.08 -12.51 -4.22
N PHE A 856 10.29 -12.96 -3.24
CA PHE A 856 10.04 -12.22 -2.00
C PHE A 856 10.54 -12.98 -0.79
N PRO A 857 11.06 -12.31 0.25
CA PRO A 857 11.44 -10.90 0.28
C PRO A 857 12.44 -10.53 -0.82
N ALA A 858 12.29 -9.35 -1.41
CA ALA A 858 13.11 -8.90 -2.54
C ALA A 858 14.46 -8.38 -2.07
N ILE A 859 15.14 -9.14 -1.21
CA ILE A 859 16.44 -8.80 -0.63
C ILE A 859 17.51 -9.42 -1.50
N ASN A 860 18.38 -8.58 -2.08
CA ASN A 860 19.50 -9.10 -2.85
C ASN A 860 20.56 -9.66 -1.92
N TRP A 861 20.80 -10.97 -2.05
CA TRP A 861 21.66 -11.72 -1.15
C TRP A 861 23.16 -11.48 -1.37
N LEU A 862 23.57 -10.88 -2.49
CA LEU A 862 24.97 -10.56 -2.77
C LEU A 862 25.35 -9.16 -2.30
N THR A 863 24.41 -8.22 -2.36
CA THR A 863 24.64 -6.82 -1.94
C THR A 863 24.28 -6.58 -0.47
N SER A 864 23.33 -7.33 0.08
CA SER A 864 22.97 -7.25 1.50
C SER A 864 24.06 -7.83 2.38
N TYR A 865 24.20 -7.31 3.58
CA TYR A 865 25.17 -7.81 4.56
C TYR A 865 24.70 -7.59 6.00
N SER A 866 25.28 -8.39 6.91
CA SER A 866 25.15 -8.20 8.35
C SER A 866 26.50 -8.40 9.02
N LEU A 867 26.92 -7.40 9.80
CA LEU A 867 28.13 -7.48 10.62
C LEU A 867 27.87 -8.14 11.99
N TYR A 868 26.65 -8.62 12.26
CA TYR A 868 26.29 -9.28 13.53
C TYR A 868 26.42 -10.80 13.49
N VAL A 869 26.69 -11.41 12.34
CA VAL A 869 26.73 -12.88 12.17
C VAL A 869 27.65 -13.54 13.20
N ASP A 870 28.85 -13.00 13.41
CA ASP A 870 29.79 -13.55 14.39
C ASP A 870 29.37 -13.29 15.84
N SER A 871 28.73 -12.15 16.13
CA SER A 871 28.32 -11.81 17.51
C SER A 871 27.12 -12.62 17.99
N ILE A 872 26.22 -13.04 17.10
CA ILE A 872 25.04 -13.84 17.45
C ILE A 872 25.27 -15.35 17.34
N LYS A 873 26.41 -15.77 16.79
CA LYS A 873 26.75 -17.19 16.56
C LYS A 873 26.54 -18.03 17.81
N ASP A 874 27.01 -17.54 18.96
CA ASP A 874 26.92 -18.26 20.23
C ASP A 874 25.48 -18.48 20.70
N TRP A 875 24.59 -17.54 20.36
CA TRP A 875 23.17 -17.70 20.67
C TRP A 875 22.55 -18.81 19.80
N TRP A 876 22.82 -18.82 18.50
CA TRP A 876 22.35 -19.87 17.59
C TRP A 876 22.89 -21.25 17.98
N HIS A 877 24.17 -21.32 18.35
CA HIS A 877 24.82 -22.54 18.82
C HIS A 877 24.14 -23.12 20.07
N LYS A 878 23.81 -22.28 21.05
CA LYS A 878 23.20 -22.72 22.32
C LYS A 878 21.71 -23.03 22.20
N ASN A 879 20.95 -22.25 21.43
CA ASN A 879 19.48 -22.29 21.45
C ASN A 879 18.86 -23.06 20.29
N VAL A 880 19.56 -23.23 19.17
CA VAL A 880 18.98 -23.83 17.96
C VAL A 880 19.85 -24.95 17.41
N ASP A 881 21.05 -24.65 16.90
CA ASP A 881 21.95 -25.66 16.34
C ASP A 881 23.41 -25.15 16.24
N PRO A 882 24.41 -25.96 16.65
CA PRO A 882 25.84 -25.65 16.51
C PRO A 882 26.34 -25.37 15.09
N GLU A 883 25.76 -26.02 14.08
CA GLU A 883 26.24 -26.01 12.71
C GLU A 883 25.66 -24.84 11.89
N TRP A 884 24.79 -24.02 12.49
CA TRP A 884 24.11 -22.90 11.81
C TRP A 884 25.06 -22.05 10.96
N LYS A 885 26.19 -21.62 11.54
CA LYS A 885 27.15 -20.75 10.83
C LYS A 885 27.80 -21.48 9.65
N ALA A 886 28.16 -22.75 9.83
CA ALA A 886 28.78 -23.54 8.76
C ALA A 886 27.80 -23.74 7.60
N MET A 887 26.54 -24.10 7.90
CA MET A 887 25.49 -24.25 6.90
C MET A 887 25.18 -22.94 6.16
N ARG A 888 25.11 -21.82 6.89
CA ARG A 888 24.93 -20.48 6.30
C ARG A 888 26.08 -20.14 5.34
N ASP A 889 27.32 -20.31 5.79
CA ASP A 889 28.51 -19.94 5.02
C ASP A 889 28.63 -20.81 3.76
N GLU A 890 28.28 -22.10 3.85
CA GLU A 890 28.21 -23.01 2.70
C GLU A 890 27.10 -22.62 1.71
N ALA A 891 25.88 -22.32 2.20
CA ALA A 891 24.79 -21.85 1.34
C ALA A 891 25.12 -20.52 0.65
N MET A 892 25.80 -19.60 1.34
CA MET A 892 26.29 -18.34 0.73
C MET A 892 27.35 -18.60 -0.33
N ALA A 893 28.27 -19.53 -0.11
CA ALA A 893 29.27 -19.91 -1.11
C ALA A 893 28.63 -20.48 -2.38
N LEU A 894 27.56 -21.27 -2.23
CA LEU A 894 26.77 -21.79 -3.37
C LEU A 894 26.08 -20.67 -4.16
N LEU A 895 25.46 -19.70 -3.48
CA LEU A 895 24.82 -18.54 -4.12
C LEU A 895 25.82 -17.61 -4.82
N GLN A 896 27.02 -17.43 -4.26
CA GLN A 896 28.10 -16.69 -4.91
C GLN A 896 28.59 -17.42 -6.16
N LYS A 897 28.79 -18.75 -6.05
CA LYS A 897 29.21 -19.58 -7.18
C LYS A 897 28.18 -19.59 -8.29
N GLU A 898 26.89 -19.62 -7.95
CA GLU A 898 25.81 -19.48 -8.92
C GLU A 898 25.93 -18.18 -9.72
N SER A 899 26.20 -17.04 -9.07
CA SER A 899 26.36 -15.76 -9.76
C SER A 899 27.52 -15.77 -10.75
N GLU A 900 28.67 -16.35 -10.38
CA GLU A 900 29.82 -16.52 -11.29
C GLU A 900 29.46 -17.41 -12.49
N LEU A 901 28.75 -18.51 -12.23
CA LEU A 901 28.34 -19.45 -13.27
C LEU A 901 27.29 -18.85 -14.20
N GLU A 902 26.33 -18.07 -13.69
CA GLU A 902 25.32 -17.40 -14.52
C GLU A 902 25.95 -16.45 -15.55
N GLU A 903 27.03 -15.76 -15.21
CA GLU A 903 27.76 -14.92 -16.17
C GLU A 903 28.35 -15.74 -17.32
N ILE A 904 28.94 -16.89 -17.00
CA ILE A 904 29.48 -17.83 -17.99
C ILE A 904 28.33 -18.40 -18.84
N VAL A 905 27.23 -18.83 -18.22
CA VAL A 905 26.03 -19.35 -18.91
C VAL A 905 25.46 -18.34 -19.90
N ARG A 906 25.48 -17.04 -19.57
CA ARG A 906 25.02 -15.99 -20.50
C ARG A 906 25.90 -15.86 -21.74
N ILE A 907 27.17 -16.23 -21.67
CA ILE A 907 28.13 -16.15 -22.78
C ILE A 907 28.12 -17.42 -23.62
N VAL A 908 28.21 -18.60 -23.00
CA VAL A 908 28.42 -19.89 -23.69
C VAL A 908 27.21 -20.83 -23.68
N GLY A 909 26.15 -20.51 -22.93
CA GLY A 909 24.99 -21.37 -22.72
C GLY A 909 25.19 -22.38 -21.57
N PRO A 910 24.08 -22.93 -21.01
CA PRO A 910 24.14 -23.84 -19.86
C PRO A 910 24.71 -25.22 -20.18
N ASP A 911 24.61 -25.66 -21.44
CA ASP A 911 25.10 -26.98 -21.89
C ASP A 911 26.62 -27.05 -22.03
N ALA A 912 27.30 -25.89 -22.02
CA ALA A 912 28.75 -25.80 -22.08
C ALA A 912 29.43 -25.96 -20.71
N LEU A 913 28.66 -25.96 -19.62
CA LEU A 913 29.18 -26.14 -18.26
C LEU A 913 29.43 -27.62 -17.96
N PRO A 914 30.48 -27.97 -17.20
CA PRO A 914 30.65 -29.32 -16.71
C PRO A 914 29.54 -29.73 -15.73
N GLU A 915 29.30 -31.04 -15.59
CA GLU A 915 28.21 -31.60 -14.78
C GLU A 915 28.22 -31.10 -13.32
N ARG A 916 29.42 -30.91 -12.74
CA ARG A 916 29.57 -30.42 -11.37
C ARG A 916 29.01 -29.01 -11.21
N GLU A 917 29.31 -28.11 -12.14
CA GLU A 917 28.82 -26.73 -12.16
C GLU A 917 27.30 -26.67 -12.43
N ARG A 918 26.80 -27.54 -13.32
CA ARG A 918 25.36 -27.69 -13.57
C ARG A 918 24.61 -28.16 -12.32
N ALA A 919 25.20 -29.06 -11.54
CA ALA A 919 24.67 -29.50 -10.26
C ALA A 919 24.62 -28.37 -9.22
N ILE A 920 25.65 -27.50 -9.18
CA ILE A 920 25.65 -26.31 -8.30
C ILE A 920 24.50 -25.37 -8.64
N LEU A 921 24.26 -25.10 -9.93
CA LEU A 921 23.13 -24.27 -10.37
C LEU A 921 21.78 -24.87 -9.96
N LEU A 922 21.63 -26.20 -10.04
CA LEU A 922 20.41 -26.90 -9.61
C LEU A 922 20.13 -26.68 -8.12
N VAL A 923 21.15 -26.84 -7.26
CA VAL A 923 21.02 -26.69 -5.81
C VAL A 923 20.86 -25.23 -5.41
N ALA A 924 21.61 -24.30 -6.02
CA ALA A 924 21.48 -22.88 -5.75
C ALA A 924 20.06 -22.38 -6.08
N ARG A 925 19.46 -22.91 -7.16
CA ARG A 925 18.04 -22.67 -7.47
C ARG A 925 17.09 -23.15 -6.36
N MET A 926 17.34 -24.31 -5.74
CA MET A 926 16.56 -24.78 -4.59
C MET A 926 16.72 -23.84 -3.40
N ILE A 927 17.92 -23.34 -3.12
CA ILE A 927 18.13 -22.33 -2.06
C ILE A 927 17.30 -21.07 -2.35
N ARG A 928 17.28 -20.58 -3.60
CA ARG A 928 16.48 -19.40 -3.98
C ARG A 928 14.97 -19.64 -3.86
N GLU A 929 14.45 -20.68 -4.51
CA GLU A 929 13.01 -20.91 -4.64
C GLU A 929 12.38 -21.56 -3.37
N ASP A 930 13.12 -22.40 -2.66
CA ASP A 930 12.58 -23.19 -1.56
C ASP A 930 12.94 -22.63 -0.18
N TYR A 931 14.06 -21.88 -0.07
CA TYR A 931 14.52 -21.27 1.18
C TYR A 931 14.38 -19.75 1.22
N LEU A 932 15.02 -19.01 0.31
CA LEU A 932 15.02 -17.54 0.34
C LEU A 932 13.64 -16.95 0.02
N GLN A 933 12.92 -17.57 -0.91
CA GLN A 933 11.56 -17.16 -1.22
C GLN A 933 10.62 -17.56 -0.08
N GLN A 934 9.96 -16.56 0.50
CA GLN A 934 8.99 -16.68 1.58
C GLN A 934 7.74 -15.86 1.28
N ASP A 935 6.60 -16.50 1.49
CA ASP A 935 5.29 -15.96 1.22
C ASP A 935 4.64 -15.34 2.46
N ALA A 936 4.63 -14.00 2.49
CA ALA A 936 4.02 -13.19 3.54
C ALA A 936 2.52 -13.42 3.77
N PHE A 937 1.79 -13.96 2.78
CA PHE A 937 0.33 -14.12 2.83
C PHE A 937 -0.13 -15.56 3.04
N HIS A 938 0.77 -16.55 3.01
CA HIS A 938 0.42 -17.94 3.31
C HIS A 938 0.37 -18.16 4.82
N GLU A 939 -0.66 -18.87 5.32
CA GLU A 939 -0.89 -19.08 6.76
C GLU A 939 0.32 -19.68 7.49
N VAL A 940 1.03 -20.61 6.84
CA VAL A 940 2.21 -21.29 7.41
C VAL A 940 3.54 -20.64 7.00
N ASP A 941 3.64 -20.03 5.81
CA ASP A 941 4.92 -19.55 5.28
C ASP A 941 5.20 -18.10 5.67
N THR A 942 4.20 -17.37 6.16
CA THR A 942 4.31 -15.99 6.64
C THR A 942 5.34 -15.84 7.78
N TYR A 943 5.52 -16.90 8.57
CA TYR A 943 6.48 -16.96 9.69
C TYR A 943 7.19 -18.30 9.75
N CYS A 944 8.51 -18.28 9.80
CA CYS A 944 9.33 -19.48 9.95
C CYS A 944 10.10 -19.45 11.28
N SER A 945 9.86 -20.42 12.16
CA SER A 945 10.55 -20.50 13.45
C SER A 945 12.04 -20.88 13.28
N PRO A 946 12.96 -20.42 14.16
CA PRO A 946 14.39 -20.73 14.03
C PRO A 946 14.73 -22.21 13.83
N LYS A 947 14.03 -23.12 14.55
CA LYS A 947 14.21 -24.57 14.40
C LYS A 947 13.79 -25.07 13.02
N LYS A 948 12.68 -24.56 12.48
CA LYS A 948 12.21 -24.89 11.13
C LYS A 948 13.20 -24.38 10.07
N GLN A 949 13.69 -23.14 10.22
CA GLN A 949 14.69 -22.56 9.32
C GLN A 949 15.93 -23.46 9.19
N ILE A 950 16.54 -23.84 10.32
CA ILE A 950 17.74 -24.70 10.29
C ILE A 950 17.45 -26.07 9.66
N THR A 951 16.32 -26.69 10.01
CA THR A 951 15.96 -28.01 9.48
C THR A 951 15.78 -27.96 7.95
N MET A 952 15.13 -26.92 7.43
CA MET A 952 15.00 -26.69 5.98
C MET A 952 16.37 -26.53 5.31
N MET A 953 17.28 -25.76 5.91
CA MET A 953 18.63 -25.57 5.38
C MET A 953 19.41 -26.89 5.37
N ARG A 954 19.33 -27.66 6.45
CA ARG A 954 19.99 -28.97 6.58
C ARG A 954 19.49 -29.97 5.54
N VAL A 955 18.18 -29.99 5.23
CA VAL A 955 17.61 -30.84 4.17
C VAL A 955 18.19 -30.47 2.80
N ILE A 956 18.26 -29.17 2.47
CA ILE A 956 18.82 -28.71 1.18
C ILE A 956 20.32 -29.04 1.07
N LEU A 957 21.10 -28.82 2.13
CA LEU A 957 22.53 -29.11 2.14
C LEU A 957 22.81 -30.63 2.13
N ASN A 958 21.98 -31.43 2.80
CA ASN A 958 22.04 -32.89 2.69
C ASN A 958 21.84 -33.33 1.24
N PHE A 959 20.81 -32.80 0.56
CA PHE A 959 20.60 -33.05 -0.86
C PHE A 959 21.80 -32.62 -1.73
N TYR A 960 22.44 -31.47 -1.42
CA TYR A 960 23.66 -31.01 -2.09
C TYR A 960 24.82 -31.99 -1.94
N HIS A 961 25.12 -32.45 -0.73
CA HIS A 961 26.23 -33.39 -0.49
C HIS A 961 26.01 -34.73 -1.21
N HIS A 962 24.78 -35.25 -1.20
CA HIS A 962 24.45 -36.47 -1.95
C HIS A 962 24.51 -36.26 -3.46
N THR A 963 24.09 -35.09 -3.96
CA THR A 963 24.23 -34.70 -5.36
C THR A 963 25.70 -34.69 -5.78
N MET A 964 26.60 -34.05 -5.01
CA MET A 964 28.03 -34.02 -5.34
C MET A 964 28.64 -35.42 -5.37
N ARG A 965 28.28 -36.30 -4.41
CA ARG A 965 28.71 -37.71 -4.42
C ARG A 965 28.21 -38.48 -5.64
N ALA A 966 26.98 -38.21 -6.09
CA ALA A 966 26.41 -38.83 -7.27
C ALA A 966 27.11 -38.40 -8.56
N ILE A 967 27.45 -37.11 -8.70
CA ILE A 967 28.24 -36.59 -9.82
C ILE A 967 29.64 -37.20 -9.83
N ASP A 968 30.31 -37.28 -8.67
CA ASP A 968 31.64 -37.90 -8.57
C ASP A 968 31.62 -39.40 -8.92
N ALA A 969 30.48 -40.07 -8.73
CA ALA A 969 30.23 -41.45 -9.16
C ALA A 969 29.84 -41.59 -10.65
N GLY A 970 29.79 -40.49 -11.41
CA GLY A 970 29.49 -40.49 -12.84
C GLY A 970 28.00 -40.46 -13.22
N ILE A 971 27.10 -40.17 -12.27
CA ILE A 971 25.67 -40.07 -12.54
C ILE A 971 25.35 -38.70 -13.17
N PRO A 972 24.62 -38.62 -14.30
CA PRO A 972 24.27 -37.34 -14.93
C PRO A 972 23.32 -36.47 -14.08
N VAL A 973 23.47 -35.14 -14.16
CA VAL A 973 22.62 -34.17 -13.44
C VAL A 973 21.14 -34.31 -13.79
N GLU A 974 20.79 -34.67 -15.03
CA GLU A 974 19.40 -34.82 -15.47
C GLU A 974 18.65 -35.90 -14.72
N GLU A 975 19.34 -36.95 -14.27
CA GLU A 975 18.71 -38.04 -13.51
C GLU A 975 18.48 -37.63 -12.06
N ILE A 976 19.40 -36.85 -11.49
CA ILE A 976 19.25 -36.25 -10.16
C ILE A 976 18.10 -35.23 -10.16
N ALA A 977 17.97 -34.43 -11.22
CA ALA A 977 16.91 -33.44 -11.37
C ALA A 977 15.49 -34.04 -11.44
N LYS A 978 15.36 -35.33 -11.79
CA LYS A 978 14.09 -36.07 -11.87
C LYS A 978 13.67 -36.72 -10.55
N LEU A 979 14.50 -36.66 -9.50
CA LEU A 979 14.18 -37.30 -8.23
C LEU A 979 12.89 -36.72 -7.61
N PRO A 980 11.92 -37.58 -7.22
CA PRO A 980 10.68 -37.13 -6.59
C PRO A 980 10.89 -36.31 -5.30
N VAL A 981 11.94 -36.64 -4.52
CA VAL A 981 12.22 -35.94 -3.26
C VAL A 981 12.44 -34.43 -3.46
N ARG A 982 12.89 -34.00 -4.65
CA ARG A 982 13.06 -32.57 -4.95
C ARG A 982 11.75 -31.80 -4.90
N GLU A 983 10.66 -32.37 -5.41
CA GLU A 983 9.34 -31.73 -5.34
C GLU A 983 8.79 -31.70 -3.90
N GLU A 984 9.10 -32.72 -3.10
CA GLU A 984 8.76 -32.75 -1.68
C GLU A 984 9.53 -31.67 -0.89
N ILE A 985 10.83 -31.51 -1.16
CA ILE A 985 11.67 -30.44 -0.60
C ILE A 985 11.09 -29.07 -0.99
N GLY A 986 10.69 -28.86 -2.24
CA GLY A 986 10.09 -27.58 -2.65
C GLY A 986 8.78 -27.23 -1.94
N ARG A 987 8.08 -28.21 -1.37
CA ARG A 987 6.84 -28.02 -0.59
C ARG A 987 7.07 -27.89 0.91
N MET A 988 8.29 -28.12 1.41
CA MET A 988 8.59 -28.14 2.85
C MET A 988 8.28 -26.81 3.56
N LYS A 989 8.33 -25.69 2.84
CA LYS A 989 7.97 -24.36 3.37
C LYS A 989 6.54 -24.28 3.90
N TYR A 990 5.63 -25.09 3.35
CA TYR A 990 4.22 -25.15 3.76
C TYR A 990 3.94 -26.13 4.89
N ILE A 991 4.92 -26.94 5.30
CA ILE A 991 4.77 -27.93 6.37
C ILE A 991 5.00 -27.24 7.73
N PRO A 992 4.05 -27.31 8.68
CA PRO A 992 4.24 -26.72 10.00
C PRO A 992 5.10 -27.60 10.93
N ASP A 993 5.06 -28.92 10.75
CA ASP A 993 5.79 -29.89 11.58
C ASP A 993 7.26 -30.01 11.19
N VAL A 994 8.16 -29.82 12.16
CA VAL A 994 9.61 -29.89 11.97
C VAL A 994 10.08 -31.34 11.82
N GLU A 995 9.43 -32.29 12.47
CA GLU A 995 9.81 -33.72 12.39
C GLU A 995 9.53 -34.29 11.00
N GLU A 996 8.42 -33.87 10.39
CA GLU A 996 8.07 -34.23 9.01
C GLU A 996 9.10 -33.68 8.02
N ILE A 997 9.56 -32.43 8.19
CA ILE A 997 10.63 -31.84 7.37
C ILE A 997 11.94 -32.63 7.56
N ALA A 998 12.30 -32.99 8.80
CA ALA A 998 13.49 -33.79 9.08
C ALA A 998 13.44 -35.19 8.43
N SER A 999 12.24 -35.78 8.29
CA SER A 999 12.07 -37.08 7.63
C SER A 999 12.47 -37.07 6.14
N LEU A 1000 12.46 -35.89 5.49
CA LEU A 1000 12.90 -35.73 4.09
C LEU A 1000 14.39 -36.04 3.91
N MET A 1001 15.21 -35.90 4.96
CA MET A 1001 16.62 -36.30 4.89
C MET A 1001 16.76 -37.80 4.64
N LYS A 1002 16.01 -38.63 5.39
CA LYS A 1002 16.02 -40.08 5.22
C LYS A 1002 15.50 -40.50 3.85
N LYS A 1003 14.43 -39.87 3.37
CA LYS A 1003 13.92 -40.12 2.01
C LYS A 1003 14.93 -39.73 0.92
N THR A 1004 15.70 -38.66 1.15
CA THR A 1004 16.77 -38.24 0.25
C THR A 1004 17.84 -39.33 0.19
N GLU A 1005 18.30 -39.82 1.34
CA GLU A 1005 19.27 -40.93 1.42
C GLU A 1005 18.77 -42.18 0.69
N GLU A 1006 17.52 -42.63 0.95
CA GLU A 1006 16.91 -43.80 0.31
C GLU A 1006 16.86 -43.67 -1.24
N GLN A 1007 16.43 -42.52 -1.76
CA GLN A 1007 16.32 -42.31 -3.21
C GLN A 1007 17.69 -42.21 -3.88
N PHE A 1008 18.67 -41.58 -3.24
CA PHE A 1008 20.04 -41.56 -3.77
C PHE A 1008 20.66 -42.95 -3.73
N GLU A 1009 20.42 -43.77 -2.70
CA GLU A 1009 20.86 -45.18 -2.68
C GLU A 1009 20.26 -46.01 -3.81
N GLU A 1010 18.98 -45.83 -4.13
CA GLU A 1010 18.36 -46.46 -5.30
C GLU A 1010 19.01 -46.01 -6.61
N LEU A 1011 19.34 -44.72 -6.71
CA LEU A 1011 20.03 -44.16 -7.87
C LEU A 1011 21.46 -44.74 -8.00
N PHE A 1012 22.19 -44.86 -6.89
CA PHE A 1012 23.50 -45.51 -6.85
C PHE A 1012 23.41 -46.99 -7.21
N LYS A 1013 22.36 -47.72 -6.82
CA LYS A 1013 22.16 -49.11 -7.25
C LYS A 1013 21.84 -49.24 -8.74
N LYS A 1014 21.18 -48.23 -9.32
CA LYS A 1014 20.80 -48.21 -10.74
C LYS A 1014 21.99 -47.90 -11.66
N TYR A 1015 22.93 -47.07 -11.20
CA TYR A 1015 24.12 -46.66 -11.96
C TYR A 1015 25.42 -47.35 -11.48
N GLY A 1016 25.38 -48.01 -10.33
CA GLY A 1016 26.45 -48.79 -9.75
C GLY A 1016 26.34 -50.27 -10.12
N GLU A 1017 26.66 -50.57 -11.38
CA GLU A 1017 27.39 -51.78 -11.82
C GLU A 1017 28.48 -51.36 -12.81
#